data_AF-A0A3N1PSH6-F1
#
_entry.id   AF-A0A3N1PSH6-F1
#
_cell.length_a   1.000
_cell.length_b   1.000
_cell.length_c   1.000
_cell.angle_alpha   90.00
_cell.angle_beta   90.00
_cell.angle_gamma   90.00
#
_symmetry.space_group_name_H-M   'P 1'
#
loop_
_entity.id
_entity.type
_entity.pdbx_description
1 polymer ?
#
loop_
_entity_poly.entity_id
_entity_poly.type
_entity_poly.pdbx_seq_one_letter_code
_entity_poly.pdbx_strand_id
1 'polypeptide(L)'
;MLTLLERLSSSDVFDFHGGIHPPEFKSLSNHKPIGKLPMAPFLVVPLRQHLGELGEVLVKAGEKVLKGQPLSRPMSVMGVPVHAPTSGTVVAVENRPLTHASGLWDMAVVIEPDGQNQWGEKHPVANPFEADPAVLLKAVKAAGLAGMGGAGFPTAVKLGGGRPIEALVVNAAECEPYITSDDCLLREEPENVVAGARLMARIVGARMVVIGIEDNKPEAISALEGVIESLDDVSMKVVPTKYPSGAERQLIKLLTGDEVPAGAIPADLGLVVQNVGTAYAAYRALVLGEPLIRRVVTITGQQVKKPGNYWLPIGTPISHALTECGFKPEKKQRLIIGGPMMGFTLNDPAAPVTKTVNCLLLPSSKELKPAGREMSCIRCGECADVCPAELLPQQLYWYAKAEDHEKLDEYKLSACIECGACAYVCPSEIPLVQYYRVAKADIRSAQEEKRKSDKARERFEARNDRLERDKAEREARHQEATERRKAAMASRSEEAAPPSDAVAAALARVKAQKDTEVAKAQQAAQAGAHLEKGELVPDNSDMAALREERKRQAREKKAQLAAQQDAEPSPDSSNAPAADAKKAAVAAAIARAKAKKEAAAPAEDTGDASPQDAKKAAVAAAIARAKAKKAAQGQGAEGGQADANQPEPSSAASEPAVSAATDAEPPAASEPVDPKKAAVAAAIARAKAKKAAQAQGVEGGQAQANQPEPSPAAREPAVSAATDAEPPATSEPVDPKKAAVAAAIARAKAKKAAQAQGAEGGQAQANQPEPSPAANEPAVSAATDAEPPAASEPVDPKKAAVAAAIARAKAKKAAQAQAAEGGQADANQAEPSPATGEQEPASPASSAPAAAQPSASEPAAPDAKAAAASPAPSEADRKKAAIAAAIAKAKAKKQAQEGQD
;
A
#
# COMPACT_ATOMS: atom_id res chain seq x y z
N MET A 1 26.30 24.81 -20.02
CA MET A 1 25.06 24.09 -19.63
C MET A 1 24.08 25.13 -19.15
N LEU A 2 22.80 24.98 -19.43
CA LEU A 2 21.76 25.81 -18.81
C LEU A 2 21.65 25.46 -17.31
N THR A 3 21.40 26.47 -16.48
CA THR A 3 21.07 26.31 -15.05
C THR A 3 19.73 25.60 -14.88
N LEU A 4 19.38 25.24 -13.63
CA LEU A 4 18.07 24.67 -13.32
C LEU A 4 16.94 25.63 -13.69
N LEU A 5 17.05 26.90 -13.28
CA LEU A 5 16.06 27.94 -13.59
C LEU A 5 15.95 28.21 -15.10
N GLU A 6 17.07 28.32 -15.84
CA GLU A 6 17.01 28.51 -17.29
C GLU A 6 16.34 27.33 -18.01
N ARG A 7 16.58 26.09 -17.57
CA ARG A 7 15.86 24.90 -18.08
C ARG A 7 14.39 24.90 -17.71
N LEU A 8 14.00 25.46 -16.56
CA LEU A 8 12.60 25.56 -16.13
C LEU A 8 11.83 26.70 -16.80
N SER A 9 12.53 27.74 -17.26
CA SER A 9 11.97 28.84 -18.06
C SER A 9 11.97 28.57 -19.57
N SER A 10 12.78 27.64 -20.09
CA SER A 10 12.72 27.28 -21.51
C SER A 10 11.47 26.46 -21.86
N SER A 11 11.03 26.51 -23.12
CA SER A 11 9.93 25.69 -23.62
C SER A 11 10.26 24.19 -23.76
N ASP A 12 11.49 23.78 -23.46
CA ASP A 12 11.95 22.40 -23.66
C ASP A 12 11.28 21.43 -22.68
N VAL A 13 10.85 20.28 -23.18
CA VAL A 13 10.31 19.18 -22.38
C VAL A 13 11.10 17.92 -22.73
N PHE A 14 11.53 17.21 -21.68
CA PHE A 14 12.31 15.99 -21.78
C PHE A 14 11.40 14.75 -21.74
N ASP A 15 11.96 13.54 -21.84
CA ASP A 15 11.21 12.29 -21.65
C ASP A 15 11.83 11.41 -20.54
N PHE A 16 11.05 10.44 -20.07
CA PHE A 16 11.45 9.39 -19.13
C PHE A 16 11.20 7.99 -19.72
N HIS A 17 11.98 6.99 -19.31
CA HIS A 17 11.86 5.62 -19.79
C HIS A 17 10.49 4.99 -19.45
N GLY A 18 10.01 4.09 -20.31
CA GLY A 18 8.79 3.32 -20.09
C GLY A 18 7.51 4.18 -20.00
N GLY A 19 6.61 3.81 -19.08
CA GLY A 19 5.26 4.36 -19.04
C GLY A 19 4.30 3.69 -20.03
N ILE A 20 3.04 4.12 -20.01
CA ILE A 20 1.94 3.59 -20.84
C ILE A 20 0.92 4.69 -21.19
N HIS A 21 0.08 4.43 -22.20
CA HIS A 21 -1.05 5.28 -22.58
C HIS A 21 -2.38 4.52 -22.39
N PRO A 22 -2.89 4.41 -21.14
CA PRO A 22 -4.21 3.84 -20.88
C PRO A 22 -5.31 4.78 -21.40
N PRO A 23 -6.48 4.26 -21.84
CA PRO A 23 -7.59 5.11 -22.27
C PRO A 23 -8.05 6.03 -21.12
N GLU A 24 -8.15 7.33 -21.40
CA GLU A 24 -8.14 8.35 -20.34
C GLU A 24 -9.49 8.55 -19.64
N PHE A 25 -10.61 8.34 -20.35
CA PHE A 25 -12.00 8.46 -19.87
C PHE A 25 -12.41 9.80 -19.21
N LYS A 26 -11.59 10.87 -19.30
CA LYS A 26 -11.83 12.20 -18.70
C LYS A 26 -13.20 12.81 -19.04
N SER A 27 -13.67 12.60 -20.27
CA SER A 27 -14.94 13.12 -20.79
C SER A 27 -16.18 12.66 -20.02
N LEU A 28 -16.11 11.58 -19.23
CA LEU A 28 -17.23 11.16 -18.37
C LEU A 28 -17.56 12.22 -17.30
N SER A 29 -16.57 12.99 -16.84
CA SER A 29 -16.70 13.95 -15.73
C SER A 29 -16.36 15.40 -16.09
N ASN A 30 -15.58 15.67 -17.15
CA ASN A 30 -15.02 17.01 -17.43
C ASN A 30 -15.99 18.06 -18.00
N HIS A 31 -17.19 17.65 -18.43
CA HIS A 31 -18.12 18.50 -19.20
C HIS A 31 -19.07 19.38 -18.36
N LYS A 32 -18.81 19.58 -17.07
CA LYS A 32 -19.65 20.37 -16.16
C LYS A 32 -18.80 21.10 -15.13
N PRO A 33 -19.23 22.27 -14.65
CA PRO A 33 -18.60 22.94 -13.53
C PRO A 33 -18.74 22.15 -12.22
N ILE A 34 -17.87 22.45 -11.24
CA ILE A 34 -17.75 21.73 -9.97
C ILE A 34 -19.02 21.93 -9.14
N GLY A 35 -19.81 20.86 -9.08
CA GLY A 35 -21.09 20.84 -8.40
C GLY A 35 -20.97 20.90 -6.88
N LYS A 36 -22.11 21.09 -6.23
CA LYS A 36 -22.29 20.90 -4.78
C LYS A 36 -23.38 19.84 -4.59
N LEU A 37 -23.15 18.89 -3.68
CA LEU A 37 -24.17 17.92 -3.28
C LEU A 37 -24.91 18.45 -2.03
N PRO A 38 -26.15 18.00 -1.76
CA PRO A 38 -26.81 18.22 -0.48
C PRO A 38 -25.93 17.77 0.69
N MET A 39 -26.01 18.49 1.82
CA MET A 39 -25.26 18.14 3.03
C MET A 39 -25.71 16.77 3.56
N ALA A 40 -24.76 15.94 3.96
CA ALA A 40 -25.06 14.65 4.59
C ALA A 40 -25.64 14.88 6.00
N PRO A 41 -26.57 14.04 6.49
CA PRO A 41 -27.15 14.17 7.83
C PRO A 41 -26.11 13.98 8.95
N PHE A 42 -25.03 13.24 8.67
CA PHE A 42 -23.87 13.11 9.56
C PHE A 42 -22.58 13.21 8.75
N LEU A 43 -21.57 13.85 9.32
CA LEU A 43 -20.21 13.93 8.79
C LEU A 43 -19.28 13.22 9.76
N VAL A 44 -18.59 12.18 9.29
CA VAL A 44 -17.65 11.36 10.07
C VAL A 44 -16.26 11.83 9.74
N VAL A 45 -15.62 12.63 10.60
CA VAL A 45 -14.29 13.21 10.36
C VAL A 45 -13.22 12.36 11.05
N PRO A 46 -12.43 11.52 10.35
CA PRO A 46 -11.39 10.72 10.99
C PRO A 46 -10.23 11.59 11.47
N LEU A 47 -9.55 11.15 12.52
CA LEU A 47 -8.27 11.74 12.92
C LEU A 47 -7.15 11.33 11.94
N ARG A 48 -7.19 10.09 11.43
CA ARG A 48 -6.20 9.59 10.45
C ARG A 48 -6.55 10.02 9.02
N GLN A 49 -5.98 11.15 8.59
CA GLN A 49 -6.13 11.68 7.22
C GLN A 49 -4.80 12.12 6.58
N HIS A 50 -3.67 11.67 7.11
CA HIS A 50 -2.32 12.05 6.71
C HIS A 50 -1.29 11.02 7.19
N LEU A 51 -0.06 11.07 6.64
CA LEU A 51 1.07 10.26 7.12
C LEU A 51 1.54 10.63 8.55
N GLY A 52 1.22 11.83 9.02
CA GLY A 52 1.59 12.28 10.36
C GLY A 52 0.89 11.51 11.49
N GLU A 53 1.49 11.56 12.68
CA GLU A 53 0.91 11.00 13.91
C GLU A 53 -0.44 11.65 14.25
N LEU A 54 -1.31 10.89 14.93
CA LEU A 54 -2.64 11.34 15.31
C LEU A 54 -2.58 12.51 16.30
N GLY A 55 -3.51 13.45 16.14
CA GLY A 55 -3.71 14.53 17.10
C GLY A 55 -4.56 14.10 18.30
N GLU A 56 -4.33 14.73 19.44
CA GLU A 56 -5.22 14.68 20.61
C GLU A 56 -6.58 15.31 20.26
N VAL A 57 -7.69 14.69 20.68
CA VAL A 57 -9.03 15.21 20.39
C VAL A 57 -9.38 16.35 21.35
N LEU A 58 -9.88 17.46 20.80
CA LEU A 58 -10.22 18.67 21.56
C LEU A 58 -11.68 18.72 22.01
N VAL A 59 -12.57 18.01 21.31
CA VAL A 59 -14.03 18.07 21.47
C VAL A 59 -14.62 16.81 22.09
N LYS A 60 -15.84 16.90 22.65
CA LYS A 60 -16.58 15.78 23.27
C LYS A 60 -17.97 15.58 22.65
N ALA A 61 -18.55 14.40 22.87
CA ALA A 61 -19.95 14.16 22.50
C ALA A 61 -20.89 15.10 23.28
N GLY A 62 -21.91 15.62 22.59
CA GLY A 62 -22.83 16.66 23.07
C GLY A 62 -22.33 18.10 22.88
N GLU A 63 -21.09 18.31 22.46
CA GLU A 63 -20.50 19.64 22.26
C GLU A 63 -20.94 20.25 20.91
N LYS A 64 -21.22 21.56 20.89
CA LYS A 64 -21.43 22.30 19.63
C LYS A 64 -20.09 22.76 19.06
N VAL A 65 -19.93 22.59 17.75
CA VAL A 65 -18.73 23.01 17.01
C VAL A 65 -19.10 24.01 15.92
N LEU A 66 -18.21 24.97 15.66
CA LEU A 66 -18.32 25.94 14.58
C LEU A 66 -17.50 25.51 13.36
N LYS A 67 -17.92 25.93 12.17
CA LYS A 67 -17.21 25.63 10.91
C LYS A 67 -15.78 26.17 10.95
N GLY A 68 -14.81 25.31 10.63
CA GLY A 68 -13.39 25.62 10.72
C GLY A 68 -12.75 25.44 12.11
N GLN A 69 -13.52 25.16 13.16
CA GLN A 69 -12.96 24.89 14.50
C GLN A 69 -12.04 23.66 14.49
N PRO A 70 -10.86 23.68 15.13
CA PRO A 70 -10.00 22.52 15.25
C PRO A 70 -10.64 21.46 16.16
N LEU A 71 -10.79 20.25 15.63
CA LEU A 71 -11.29 19.08 16.36
C LEU A 71 -10.16 18.30 17.03
N SER A 72 -8.92 18.48 16.57
CA SER A 72 -7.73 17.86 17.14
C SER A 72 -6.52 18.79 17.20
N ARG A 73 -5.59 18.49 18.11
CA ARG A 73 -4.30 19.18 18.29
C ARG A 73 -3.15 18.26 17.84
N PRO A 74 -2.24 18.71 16.96
CA PRO A 74 -1.09 17.89 16.55
C PRO A 74 -0.12 17.71 17.72
N MET A 75 0.25 16.45 18.01
CA MET A 75 1.15 16.11 19.13
C MET A 75 2.64 16.15 18.76
N SER A 76 2.98 16.31 17.48
CA SER A 76 4.37 16.32 17.01
C SER A 76 4.61 17.25 15.82
N VAL A 77 5.86 17.31 15.36
CA VAL A 77 6.26 18.08 14.17
C VAL A 77 5.51 17.57 12.93
N MET A 78 5.28 16.26 12.81
CA MET A 78 4.65 15.65 11.64
C MET A 78 3.11 15.55 11.72
N GLY A 79 2.50 15.60 12.91
CA GLY A 79 1.04 15.72 13.01
C GLY A 79 0.50 17.07 12.50
N VAL A 80 -0.71 17.08 11.94
CA VAL A 80 -1.49 18.29 11.60
C VAL A 80 -2.94 18.17 12.10
N PRO A 81 -3.62 19.27 12.46
CA PRO A 81 -5.00 19.22 12.95
C PRO A 81 -6.01 18.77 11.89
N VAL A 82 -7.15 18.24 12.36
CA VAL A 82 -8.39 18.11 11.56
C VAL A 82 -9.44 19.09 12.10
N HIS A 83 -10.32 19.57 11.22
CA HIS A 83 -11.22 20.70 11.48
C HIS A 83 -12.69 20.35 11.19
N ALA A 84 -13.60 21.07 11.83
CA ALA A 84 -15.04 20.95 11.64
C ALA A 84 -15.43 21.39 10.21
N PRO A 85 -16.02 20.52 9.38
CA PRO A 85 -16.43 20.84 8.01
C PRO A 85 -17.58 21.85 7.91
N THR A 86 -18.38 21.96 8.96
CA THR A 86 -19.56 22.81 9.11
C THR A 86 -19.81 23.03 10.61
N SER A 87 -20.66 24.00 10.94
CA SER A 87 -21.27 24.08 12.27
C SER A 87 -22.22 22.92 12.50
N GLY A 88 -22.36 22.50 13.76
CA GLY A 88 -23.19 21.37 14.15
C GLY A 88 -22.95 20.90 15.58
N THR A 89 -23.48 19.73 15.92
CA THR A 89 -23.27 19.07 17.22
C THR A 89 -22.42 17.82 17.04
N VAL A 90 -21.42 17.62 17.90
CA VAL A 90 -20.65 16.38 17.96
C VAL A 90 -21.51 15.30 18.61
N VAL A 91 -21.99 14.36 17.81
CA VAL A 91 -22.84 13.24 18.27
C VAL A 91 -22.00 12.18 18.98
N ALA A 92 -20.82 11.87 18.45
CA ALA A 92 -19.93 10.84 18.98
C ALA A 92 -18.46 11.12 18.66
N VAL A 93 -17.57 10.55 19.48
CA VAL A 93 -16.12 10.48 19.25
C VAL A 93 -15.72 9.02 19.43
N GLU A 94 -15.63 8.28 18.33
CA GLU A 94 -15.62 6.80 18.35
C GLU A 94 -14.91 6.21 17.13
N ASN A 95 -14.68 4.89 17.14
CA ASN A 95 -14.09 4.19 15.99
C ASN A 95 -15.09 4.07 14.84
N ARG A 96 -14.68 4.48 13.64
CA ARG A 96 -15.47 4.39 12.39
C ARG A 96 -14.62 3.84 11.24
N PRO A 97 -15.22 3.30 10.17
CA PRO A 97 -14.48 2.79 9.03
C PRO A 97 -13.67 3.90 8.35
N LEU A 98 -12.38 3.65 8.15
CA LEU A 98 -11.48 4.51 7.38
C LEU A 98 -11.54 4.17 5.89
N THR A 99 -11.32 5.20 5.08
CA THR A 99 -11.12 5.05 3.62
C THR A 99 -9.71 4.53 3.36
N HIS A 100 -9.53 3.23 3.59
CA HIS A 100 -8.27 2.49 3.48
C HIS A 100 -8.51 1.08 2.90
N ALA A 101 -7.56 0.56 2.12
CA ALA A 101 -7.70 -0.70 1.38
C ALA A 101 -8.01 -1.93 2.26
N SER A 102 -7.55 -1.93 3.51
CA SER A 102 -7.83 -3.02 4.46
C SER A 102 -9.19 -2.92 5.16
N GLY A 103 -9.97 -1.85 4.95
CA GLY A 103 -11.18 -1.59 5.73
C GLY A 103 -10.90 -1.35 7.22
N LEU A 104 -9.77 -0.70 7.55
CA LEU A 104 -9.37 -0.38 8.94
C LEU A 104 -10.41 0.52 9.62
N TRP A 105 -10.57 0.37 10.94
CA TRP A 105 -11.37 1.26 11.78
C TRP A 105 -10.45 2.04 12.73
N ASP A 106 -10.71 3.33 12.91
CA ASP A 106 -9.93 4.23 13.77
C ASP A 106 -10.81 5.39 14.25
N MET A 107 -10.31 6.19 15.18
CA MET A 107 -11.07 7.25 15.84
C MET A 107 -11.50 8.36 14.87
N ALA A 108 -12.78 8.72 14.95
CA ALA A 108 -13.40 9.79 14.20
C ALA A 108 -14.35 10.61 15.08
N VAL A 109 -14.53 11.88 14.72
CA VAL A 109 -15.53 12.78 15.29
C VAL A 109 -16.75 12.77 14.39
N VAL A 110 -17.91 12.39 14.92
CA VAL A 110 -19.18 12.36 14.18
C VAL A 110 -19.95 13.65 14.47
N ILE A 111 -20.20 14.46 13.45
CA ILE A 111 -20.89 15.75 13.54
C ILE A 111 -22.23 15.66 12.81
N GLU A 112 -23.31 16.05 13.49
CA GLU A 112 -24.62 16.33 12.90
C GLU A 112 -24.68 17.82 12.50
N PRO A 113 -24.75 18.17 11.20
CA PRO A 113 -24.79 19.56 10.76
C PRO A 113 -26.07 20.28 11.17
N ASP A 114 -25.93 21.50 11.70
CA ASP A 114 -27.08 22.34 12.08
C ASP A 114 -27.74 23.08 10.89
N GLY A 115 -27.19 22.91 9.68
CA GLY A 115 -27.58 23.62 8.46
C GLY A 115 -27.06 25.07 8.36
N GLN A 116 -26.72 25.70 9.48
CA GLN A 116 -26.40 27.14 9.57
C GLN A 116 -25.06 27.50 8.93
N ASN A 117 -24.13 26.55 8.85
CA ASN A 117 -22.77 26.74 8.30
C ASN A 117 -21.96 27.86 8.99
N GLN A 118 -22.28 28.19 10.25
CA GLN A 118 -21.68 29.27 11.03
C GLN A 118 -20.17 29.06 11.19
N TRP A 119 -19.38 30.04 10.80
CA TRP A 119 -17.92 30.03 10.96
C TRP A 119 -17.51 30.32 12.41
N GLY A 120 -16.42 29.65 12.84
CA GLY A 120 -15.63 30.10 13.98
C GLY A 120 -14.77 31.32 13.61
N GLU A 121 -13.90 31.73 14.53
CA GLU A 121 -12.93 32.79 14.25
C GLU A 121 -12.01 32.37 13.09
N LYS A 122 -11.85 33.27 12.11
CA LYS A 122 -10.93 33.10 10.98
C LYS A 122 -9.67 33.92 11.23
N HIS A 123 -8.52 33.34 10.95
CA HIS A 123 -7.23 34.01 11.07
C HIS A 123 -6.53 34.09 9.70
N PRO A 124 -7.02 34.93 8.76
CA PRO A 124 -6.26 35.23 7.54
C PRO A 124 -4.95 35.93 7.93
N VAL A 125 -3.90 35.70 7.14
CA VAL A 125 -2.62 36.40 7.33
C VAL A 125 -2.75 37.80 6.76
N ALA A 126 -2.36 38.83 7.52
CA ALA A 126 -2.27 40.19 6.99
C ALA A 126 -1.15 40.26 5.94
N ASN A 127 -1.46 40.84 4.77
CA ASN A 127 -0.61 40.92 3.58
C ASN A 127 0.23 39.65 3.32
N PRO A 128 -0.38 38.51 2.92
CA PRO A 128 0.29 37.21 2.82
C PRO A 128 1.55 37.19 1.94
N PHE A 129 1.61 38.05 0.92
CA PHE A 129 2.77 38.18 0.02
C PHE A 129 3.92 39.01 0.61
N GLU A 130 3.69 39.75 1.69
CA GLU A 130 4.69 40.54 2.42
C GLU A 130 5.10 39.87 3.74
N ALA A 131 4.23 39.05 4.31
CA ALA A 131 4.44 38.35 5.57
C ALA A 131 5.70 37.46 5.61
N ASP A 132 6.19 37.22 6.82
CA ASP A 132 7.31 36.32 7.13
C ASP A 132 6.98 34.86 6.72
N PRO A 133 7.86 34.18 5.94
CA PRO A 133 7.77 32.74 5.66
C PRO A 133 7.47 31.86 6.87
N ALA A 134 7.99 32.15 8.07
CA ALA A 134 7.71 31.37 9.28
C ALA A 134 6.27 31.54 9.79
N VAL A 135 5.68 32.74 9.63
CA VAL A 135 4.27 33.00 9.94
C VAL A 135 3.36 32.26 8.94
N LEU A 136 3.69 32.34 7.65
CA LEU A 136 2.98 31.62 6.59
C LEU A 136 3.04 30.09 6.81
N LEU A 137 4.22 29.55 7.14
CA LEU A 137 4.41 28.13 7.44
C LEU A 137 3.60 27.68 8.66
N LYS A 138 3.57 28.51 9.72
CA LYS A 138 2.77 28.27 10.93
C LYS A 138 1.27 28.27 10.61
N ALA A 139 0.80 29.18 9.77
CA ALA A 139 -0.59 29.23 9.31
C ALA A 139 -0.97 28.00 8.45
N VAL A 140 -0.12 27.57 7.50
CA VAL A 140 -0.28 26.32 6.73
C VAL A 140 -0.38 25.11 7.66
N LYS A 141 0.44 25.03 8.71
CA LYS A 141 0.33 23.95 9.72
C LYS A 141 -0.96 24.04 10.52
N ALA A 142 -1.32 25.23 11.01
CA ALA A 142 -2.53 25.45 11.81
C ALA A 142 -3.80 25.12 11.03
N ALA A 143 -3.87 25.50 9.74
CA ALA A 143 -4.97 25.19 8.83
C ALA A 143 -5.10 23.69 8.47
N GLY A 144 -4.18 22.85 8.93
CA GLY A 144 -4.29 21.39 8.84
C GLY A 144 -3.92 20.80 7.47
N LEU A 145 -3.13 21.52 6.67
CA LEU A 145 -2.85 21.14 5.28
C LEU A 145 -2.00 19.87 5.17
N ALA A 146 -2.42 18.98 4.28
CA ALA A 146 -1.70 17.80 3.85
C ALA A 146 -1.82 17.66 2.33
N GLY A 147 -0.78 17.14 1.67
CA GLY A 147 -0.69 17.03 0.21
C GLY A 147 -1.82 16.18 -0.38
N MET A 148 -2.68 16.82 -1.16
CA MET A 148 -3.95 16.25 -1.64
C MET A 148 -3.84 15.35 -2.88
N GLY A 149 -2.64 15.25 -3.49
CA GLY A 149 -2.28 14.29 -4.53
C GLY A 149 -2.07 12.86 -4.01
N GLY A 150 -3.01 12.34 -3.21
CA GLY A 150 -3.07 10.94 -2.77
C GLY A 150 -2.39 10.63 -1.42
N ALA A 151 -1.11 10.97 -1.23
CA ALA A 151 -0.39 10.51 -0.04
C ALA A 151 -0.85 11.15 1.28
N GLY A 152 -1.26 12.42 1.30
CA GLY A 152 -1.55 13.11 2.56
C GLY A 152 -0.30 13.40 3.40
N PHE A 153 0.84 13.67 2.77
CA PHE A 153 2.04 14.11 3.50
C PHE A 153 1.81 15.53 4.06
N PRO A 154 2.17 15.84 5.33
CA PRO A 154 1.95 17.15 5.93
C PRO A 154 2.62 18.29 5.15
N THR A 155 1.83 19.25 4.64
CA THR A 155 2.33 20.28 3.70
C THR A 155 3.39 21.15 4.37
N ALA A 156 3.19 21.53 5.64
CA ALA A 156 4.16 22.31 6.41
C ALA A 156 5.49 21.56 6.66
N VAL A 157 5.51 20.23 6.70
CA VAL A 157 6.78 19.47 6.80
C VAL A 157 7.50 19.46 5.45
N LYS A 158 6.77 19.45 4.33
CA LYS A 158 7.36 19.48 2.99
C LYS A 158 7.95 20.86 2.64
N LEU A 159 7.33 21.93 3.12
CA LEU A 159 7.80 23.30 2.94
C LEU A 159 8.87 23.71 3.98
N GLY A 160 8.72 23.29 5.24
CA GLY A 160 9.64 23.65 6.35
C GLY A 160 10.99 22.93 6.37
N GLY A 161 11.51 22.50 5.21
CA GLY A 161 12.69 21.64 5.11
C GLY A 161 14.04 22.33 5.35
N GLY A 162 14.09 23.67 5.35
CA GLY A 162 15.32 24.46 5.61
C GLY A 162 16.43 24.34 4.55
N ARG A 163 16.17 23.66 3.43
CA ARG A 163 17.09 23.52 2.29
C ARG A 163 16.86 24.67 1.29
N PRO A 164 17.88 25.11 0.55
CA PRO A 164 17.69 26.09 -0.53
C PRO A 164 16.83 25.45 -1.65
N ILE A 165 15.70 26.08 -1.97
CA ILE A 165 14.82 25.69 -3.07
C ILE A 165 14.91 26.79 -4.14
N GLU A 166 15.20 26.42 -5.37
CA GLU A 166 15.23 27.34 -6.51
C GLU A 166 13.84 27.53 -7.12
N ALA A 167 13.05 26.46 -7.25
CA ALA A 167 11.72 26.50 -7.85
C ALA A 167 10.69 25.62 -7.13
N LEU A 168 9.43 26.08 -7.12
CA LEU A 168 8.27 25.29 -6.71
C LEU A 168 7.54 24.76 -7.95
N VAL A 169 7.35 23.45 -8.03
CA VAL A 169 6.63 22.81 -9.14
C VAL A 169 5.18 22.55 -8.73
N VAL A 170 4.22 23.04 -9.49
CA VAL A 170 2.81 22.62 -9.40
C VAL A 170 2.60 21.43 -10.34
N ASN A 171 2.30 20.28 -9.76
CA ASN A 171 1.89 19.07 -10.47
C ASN A 171 0.40 19.19 -10.83
N ALA A 172 0.17 19.61 -12.08
CA ALA A 172 -1.13 19.70 -12.75
C ALA A 172 -1.32 18.56 -13.78
N ALA A 173 -0.44 17.54 -13.78
CA ALA A 173 -0.48 16.48 -14.76
C ALA A 173 -1.77 15.65 -14.67
N GLU A 174 -2.23 15.29 -13.46
CA GLU A 174 -3.44 14.46 -13.22
C GLU A 174 -3.55 13.25 -14.18
N CYS A 175 -2.44 12.54 -14.41
CA CYS A 175 -2.29 11.52 -15.45
C CYS A 175 -3.08 10.22 -15.24
N GLU A 176 -3.67 10.04 -14.05
CA GLU A 176 -4.48 8.87 -13.71
C GLU A 176 -5.84 8.92 -14.47
N PRO A 177 -6.24 7.85 -15.17
CA PRO A 177 -7.51 7.82 -15.91
C PRO A 177 -8.74 8.14 -15.05
N TYR A 178 -9.81 8.61 -15.68
CA TYR A 178 -11.08 9.07 -15.12
C TYR A 178 -11.05 10.32 -14.22
N ILE A 179 -9.93 10.64 -13.56
CA ILE A 179 -9.87 11.77 -12.61
C ILE A 179 -9.75 13.10 -13.37
N THR A 180 -10.54 14.10 -12.97
CA THR A 180 -10.59 15.46 -13.55
C THR A 180 -10.76 16.53 -12.46
N SER A 181 -10.27 16.22 -11.25
CA SER A 181 -10.50 17.01 -10.03
C SER A 181 -9.59 18.23 -9.93
N ASP A 182 -8.36 18.12 -10.40
CA ASP A 182 -7.39 19.21 -10.49
C ASP A 182 -7.57 19.98 -11.82
N ASP A 183 -7.91 19.31 -12.92
CA ASP A 183 -8.28 19.92 -14.22
C ASP A 183 -9.46 20.91 -14.08
N CYS A 184 -10.62 20.47 -13.58
CA CYS A 184 -11.75 21.38 -13.33
C CYS A 184 -11.42 22.49 -12.32
N LEU A 185 -10.50 22.25 -11.36
CA LEU A 185 -10.11 23.26 -10.39
C LEU A 185 -9.22 24.36 -11.00
N LEU A 186 -8.38 24.01 -11.98
CA LEU A 186 -7.63 24.99 -12.78
C LEU A 186 -8.53 25.80 -13.71
N ARG A 187 -9.62 25.20 -14.22
CA ARG A 187 -10.58 25.89 -15.10
C ARG A 187 -11.48 26.90 -14.36
N GLU A 188 -11.76 26.68 -13.08
CA GLU A 188 -12.65 27.54 -12.27
C GLU A 188 -11.96 28.49 -11.31
N GLU A 189 -10.77 28.14 -10.81
CA GLU A 189 -10.08 28.89 -9.75
C GLU A 189 -8.57 29.12 -10.06
N PRO A 190 -8.14 29.43 -11.31
CA PRO A 190 -6.73 29.48 -11.69
C PRO A 190 -5.93 30.53 -10.90
N GLU A 191 -6.48 31.72 -10.68
CA GLU A 191 -5.85 32.80 -9.91
C GLU A 191 -5.58 32.35 -8.48
N ASN A 192 -6.53 31.62 -7.89
CA ASN A 192 -6.46 31.13 -6.51
C ASN A 192 -5.50 29.94 -6.38
N VAL A 193 -5.34 29.11 -7.42
CA VAL A 193 -4.28 28.09 -7.50
C VAL A 193 -2.90 28.76 -7.61
N VAL A 194 -2.73 29.70 -8.54
CA VAL A 194 -1.47 30.41 -8.81
C VAL A 194 -1.03 31.23 -7.59
N ALA A 195 -1.93 32.01 -6.98
CA ALA A 195 -1.67 32.75 -5.75
C ALA A 195 -1.23 31.81 -4.61
N GLY A 196 -1.88 30.67 -4.46
CA GLY A 196 -1.50 29.64 -3.49
C GLY A 196 -0.12 29.03 -3.74
N ALA A 197 0.22 28.81 -5.01
CA ALA A 197 1.54 28.31 -5.40
C ALA A 197 2.65 29.34 -5.13
N ARG A 198 2.43 30.62 -5.46
CA ARG A 198 3.36 31.73 -5.17
C ARG A 198 3.55 31.95 -3.66
N LEU A 199 2.50 31.84 -2.86
CA LEU A 199 2.62 31.88 -1.39
C LEU A 199 3.43 30.69 -0.84
N MET A 200 3.26 29.48 -1.39
CA MET A 200 4.12 28.34 -1.03
C MET A 200 5.58 28.52 -1.51
N ALA A 201 5.80 29.17 -2.65
CA ALA A 201 7.15 29.49 -3.14
C ALA A 201 7.86 30.47 -2.17
N ARG A 202 7.15 31.51 -1.71
CA ARG A 202 7.62 32.43 -0.67
C ARG A 202 8.00 31.70 0.64
N ILE A 203 7.23 30.69 1.05
CA ILE A 203 7.55 29.89 2.26
C ILE A 203 8.90 29.17 2.14
N VAL A 204 9.26 28.68 0.95
CA VAL A 204 10.50 27.90 0.72
C VAL A 204 11.67 28.73 0.18
N GLY A 205 11.47 30.02 -0.08
CA GLY A 205 12.46 30.89 -0.71
C GLY A 205 12.68 30.65 -2.21
N ALA A 206 11.74 29.96 -2.89
CA ALA A 206 11.83 29.68 -4.31
C ALA A 206 11.72 30.96 -5.15
N ARG A 207 12.49 31.02 -6.24
CA ARG A 207 12.60 32.15 -7.16
C ARG A 207 11.55 32.14 -8.27
N MET A 208 10.95 30.98 -8.55
CA MET A 208 9.88 30.82 -9.53
C MET A 208 8.90 29.71 -9.15
N VAL A 209 7.69 29.76 -9.71
CA VAL A 209 6.73 28.67 -9.77
C VAL A 209 6.70 28.09 -11.19
N VAL A 210 6.63 26.76 -11.32
CA VAL A 210 6.53 26.07 -12.61
C VAL A 210 5.32 25.13 -12.59
N ILE A 211 4.34 25.33 -13.47
CA ILE A 211 3.16 24.47 -13.57
C ILE A 211 3.40 23.43 -14.67
N GLY A 212 3.54 22.16 -14.28
CA GLY A 212 3.64 21.03 -15.21
C GLY A 212 2.26 20.41 -15.44
N ILE A 213 1.71 20.59 -16.63
CA ILE A 213 0.34 20.21 -17.03
C ILE A 213 0.37 19.32 -18.28
N GLU A 214 -0.53 18.35 -18.42
CA GLU A 214 -0.58 17.51 -19.63
C GLU A 214 -1.31 18.19 -20.80
N ASP A 215 -0.89 17.89 -22.03
CA ASP A 215 -1.46 18.37 -23.30
C ASP A 215 -2.95 18.05 -23.53
N ASN A 216 -3.51 17.04 -22.84
CA ASN A 216 -4.94 16.70 -22.88
C ASN A 216 -5.87 17.67 -22.10
N LYS A 217 -5.35 18.77 -21.53
CA LYS A 217 -6.12 19.74 -20.70
C LYS A 217 -6.20 21.15 -21.30
N PRO A 218 -6.63 21.34 -22.57
CA PRO A 218 -6.55 22.63 -23.27
C PRO A 218 -7.34 23.75 -22.58
N GLU A 219 -8.46 23.46 -21.93
CA GLU A 219 -9.24 24.46 -21.20
C GLU A 219 -8.52 24.95 -19.93
N ALA A 220 -7.81 24.06 -19.22
CA ALA A 220 -7.02 24.44 -18.04
C ALA A 220 -5.71 25.15 -18.44
N ILE A 221 -5.11 24.78 -19.57
CA ILE A 221 -3.98 25.48 -20.19
C ILE A 221 -4.38 26.94 -20.50
N SER A 222 -5.49 27.14 -21.23
CA SER A 222 -5.96 28.49 -21.58
C SER A 222 -6.38 29.33 -20.37
N ALA A 223 -6.99 28.71 -19.35
CA ALA A 223 -7.31 29.38 -18.08
C ALA A 223 -6.06 29.80 -17.28
N LEU A 224 -4.95 29.05 -17.39
CA LEU A 224 -3.67 29.40 -16.78
C LEU A 224 -2.91 30.48 -17.56
N GLU A 225 -2.92 30.43 -18.89
CA GLU A 225 -2.25 31.41 -19.76
C GLU A 225 -2.67 32.84 -19.41
N GLY A 226 -3.99 33.12 -19.38
CA GLY A 226 -4.52 34.45 -19.05
C GLY A 226 -4.24 34.96 -17.63
N VAL A 227 -3.76 34.10 -16.73
CA VAL A 227 -3.28 34.50 -15.39
C VAL A 227 -1.75 34.71 -15.40
N ILE A 228 -1.02 33.81 -16.06
CA ILE A 228 0.44 33.77 -16.08
C ILE A 228 1.05 34.88 -16.95
N GLU A 229 0.36 35.35 -18.00
CA GLU A 229 0.79 36.51 -18.81
C GLU A 229 1.09 37.79 -17.99
N SER A 230 0.56 37.88 -16.76
CA SER A 230 0.78 39.02 -15.86
C SER A 230 1.92 38.83 -14.83
N LEU A 231 2.66 37.72 -14.88
CA LEU A 231 3.53 37.25 -13.77
C LEU A 231 4.92 36.74 -14.22
N ASP A 232 5.96 37.53 -13.97
CA ASP A 232 7.36 37.13 -14.26
C ASP A 232 7.88 35.96 -13.40
N ASP A 233 7.24 35.67 -12.27
CA ASP A 233 7.66 34.65 -11.29
C ASP A 233 6.92 33.30 -11.43
N VAL A 234 6.14 33.12 -12.51
CA VAL A 234 5.39 31.89 -12.80
C VAL A 234 5.61 31.48 -14.26
N SER A 235 5.90 30.21 -14.51
CA SER A 235 5.88 29.62 -15.85
C SER A 235 4.97 28.38 -15.90
N MET A 236 4.56 28.01 -17.12
CA MET A 236 3.84 26.76 -17.40
C MET A 236 4.62 25.95 -18.44
N LYS A 237 4.66 24.63 -18.25
CA LYS A 237 5.13 23.67 -19.25
C LYS A 237 4.04 22.65 -19.54
N VAL A 238 3.66 22.56 -20.80
CA VAL A 238 2.75 21.53 -21.32
C VAL A 238 3.58 20.28 -21.63
N VAL A 239 3.28 19.16 -20.99
CA VAL A 239 3.99 17.88 -21.13
C VAL A 239 3.11 16.83 -21.83
N PRO A 240 3.69 15.80 -22.50
CA PRO A 240 2.89 14.78 -23.17
C PRO A 240 2.03 13.94 -22.21
N THR A 241 0.79 13.64 -22.60
CA THR A 241 -0.09 12.70 -21.88
C THR A 241 0.48 11.27 -21.92
N LYS A 242 1.21 10.90 -20.86
CA LYS A 242 1.95 9.63 -20.74
C LYS A 242 1.97 9.18 -19.29
N TYR A 243 1.24 8.11 -18.95
CA TYR A 243 1.18 7.66 -17.55
C TYR A 243 2.47 6.92 -17.14
N PRO A 244 3.11 7.21 -15.99
CA PRO A 244 2.70 8.14 -14.92
C PRO A 244 3.54 9.43 -14.88
N SER A 245 3.37 10.33 -15.85
CA SER A 245 3.94 11.70 -15.89
C SER A 245 3.78 12.44 -14.56
N GLY A 246 2.60 12.34 -13.94
CA GLY A 246 2.27 12.96 -12.65
C GLY A 246 2.90 12.31 -11.41
N ALA A 247 3.73 11.28 -11.55
CA ALA A 247 4.56 10.80 -10.45
C ALA A 247 5.73 11.77 -10.22
N GLU A 248 6.04 12.07 -8.95
CA GLU A 248 6.92 13.20 -8.58
C GLU A 248 8.29 13.20 -9.24
N ARG A 249 8.93 12.03 -9.40
CA ARG A 249 10.25 11.90 -10.04
C ARG A 249 10.17 12.05 -11.57
N GLN A 250 9.12 11.50 -12.16
CA GLN A 250 8.86 11.53 -13.60
C GLN A 250 8.53 12.95 -14.05
N LEU A 251 7.72 13.70 -13.29
CA LEU A 251 7.44 15.11 -13.58
C LEU A 251 8.71 15.97 -13.53
N ILE A 252 9.56 15.78 -12.52
CA ILE A 252 10.86 16.49 -12.44
C ILE A 252 11.71 16.17 -13.67
N LYS A 253 11.79 14.90 -14.07
CA LYS A 253 12.52 14.45 -15.27
C LYS A 253 11.99 15.13 -16.54
N LEU A 254 10.66 15.16 -16.74
CA LEU A 254 10.01 15.85 -17.88
C LEU A 254 10.34 17.36 -17.92
N LEU A 255 10.34 18.04 -16.77
CA LEU A 255 10.49 19.50 -16.69
C LEU A 255 11.95 19.99 -16.75
N THR A 256 12.91 19.18 -16.28
CA THR A 256 14.32 19.59 -16.08
C THR A 256 15.35 18.76 -16.86
N GLY A 257 15.02 17.50 -17.18
CA GLY A 257 15.98 16.51 -17.67
C GLY A 257 16.74 15.76 -16.56
N ASP A 258 16.63 16.19 -15.29
CA ASP A 258 17.33 15.58 -14.15
C ASP A 258 16.52 14.46 -13.50
N GLU A 259 17.20 13.42 -13.03
CA GLU A 259 16.60 12.37 -12.18
C GLU A 259 16.86 12.67 -10.71
N VAL A 260 15.83 12.52 -9.86
CA VAL A 260 16.02 12.47 -8.41
C VAL A 260 16.76 11.18 -8.06
N PRO A 261 17.97 11.22 -7.45
CA PRO A 261 18.73 10.01 -7.14
C PRO A 261 18.03 9.05 -6.18
N ALA A 262 18.45 7.79 -6.17
CA ALA A 262 17.97 6.81 -5.19
C ALA A 262 18.28 7.29 -3.75
N GLY A 263 17.28 7.28 -2.87
CA GLY A 263 17.38 7.78 -1.49
C GLY A 263 17.29 9.31 -1.32
N ALA A 264 17.58 10.10 -2.36
CA ALA A 264 17.38 11.55 -2.38
C ALA A 264 15.90 11.94 -2.56
N ILE A 265 15.56 13.19 -2.21
CA ILE A 265 14.24 13.81 -2.42
C ILE A 265 14.36 15.03 -3.37
N PRO A 266 13.26 15.54 -3.95
CA PRO A 266 13.31 16.71 -4.85
C PRO A 266 14.04 17.93 -4.29
N ALA A 267 13.99 18.13 -2.96
CA ALA A 267 14.67 19.23 -2.29
C ALA A 267 16.20 19.09 -2.25
N ASP A 268 16.77 17.95 -2.65
CA ASP A 268 18.22 17.80 -2.93
C ASP A 268 18.60 18.34 -4.33
N LEU A 269 17.61 18.50 -5.23
CA LEU A 269 17.76 19.18 -6.53
C LEU A 269 17.28 20.64 -6.49
N GLY A 270 17.04 21.21 -5.30
CA GLY A 270 16.48 22.55 -5.16
C GLY A 270 15.02 22.69 -5.60
N LEU A 271 14.24 21.59 -5.60
CA LEU A 271 12.83 21.58 -6.06
C LEU A 271 11.86 21.15 -4.96
N VAL A 272 10.66 21.75 -4.94
CA VAL A 272 9.52 21.25 -4.15
C VAL A 272 8.30 21.10 -5.04
N VAL A 273 7.79 19.87 -5.19
CA VAL A 273 6.58 19.59 -5.96
C VAL A 273 5.34 19.64 -5.05
N GLN A 274 4.29 20.34 -5.47
CA GLN A 274 2.99 20.39 -4.80
C GLN A 274 1.86 20.11 -5.81
N ASN A 275 0.74 19.55 -5.35
CA ASN A 275 -0.43 19.27 -6.20
C ASN A 275 -1.34 20.52 -6.28
N VAL A 276 -2.02 20.73 -7.42
CA VAL A 276 -2.97 21.83 -7.69
C VAL A 276 -3.94 22.09 -6.52
N GLY A 277 -4.72 21.09 -6.10
CA GLY A 277 -5.63 21.24 -4.96
C GLY A 277 -4.93 21.62 -3.64
N THR A 278 -3.67 21.24 -3.47
CA THR A 278 -2.84 21.63 -2.31
C THR A 278 -2.46 23.11 -2.35
N ALA A 279 -2.18 23.67 -3.54
CA ALA A 279 -1.95 25.10 -3.72
C ALA A 279 -3.20 25.93 -3.46
N TYR A 280 -4.35 25.53 -4.03
CA TYR A 280 -5.65 26.15 -3.73
C TYR A 280 -6.01 26.13 -2.23
N ALA A 281 -5.71 25.02 -1.54
CA ALA A 281 -5.87 24.95 -0.09
C ALA A 281 -4.92 25.90 0.65
N ALA A 282 -3.69 26.12 0.17
CA ALA A 282 -2.74 27.06 0.76
C ALA A 282 -3.21 28.51 0.60
N TYR A 283 -3.74 28.87 -0.57
CA TYR A 283 -4.39 30.17 -0.79
C TYR A 283 -5.54 30.39 0.21
N ARG A 284 -6.48 29.45 0.33
CA ARG A 284 -7.63 29.61 1.23
C ARG A 284 -7.24 29.65 2.71
N ALA A 285 -6.22 28.89 3.11
CA ALA A 285 -5.67 28.94 4.46
C ALA A 285 -5.03 30.30 4.78
N LEU A 286 -4.23 30.84 3.87
CA LEU A 286 -3.42 32.04 4.10
C LEU A 286 -4.19 33.35 3.86
N VAL A 287 -4.97 33.43 2.77
CA VAL A 287 -5.66 34.65 2.34
C VAL A 287 -7.05 34.76 2.95
N LEU A 288 -7.80 33.65 3.02
CA LEU A 288 -9.20 33.65 3.52
C LEU A 288 -9.33 33.20 4.98
N GLY A 289 -8.25 32.75 5.60
CA GLY A 289 -8.25 32.18 6.96
C GLY A 289 -9.05 30.87 7.07
N GLU A 290 -9.21 30.14 5.97
CA GLU A 290 -10.07 28.95 5.89
C GLU A 290 -9.25 27.64 5.93
N PRO A 291 -9.38 26.82 6.99
CA PRO A 291 -8.66 25.55 7.08
C PRO A 291 -9.11 24.53 6.03
N LEU A 292 -8.34 23.45 5.86
CA LEU A 292 -8.65 22.37 4.93
C LEU A 292 -9.85 21.54 5.40
N ILE A 293 -11.05 22.00 5.01
CA ILE A 293 -12.37 21.44 5.39
C ILE A 293 -13.21 20.88 4.23
N ARG A 294 -12.83 21.16 2.97
CA ARG A 294 -13.48 20.62 1.76
C ARG A 294 -12.44 20.40 0.67
N ARG A 295 -12.70 19.50 -0.27
CA ARG A 295 -11.92 19.37 -1.52
C ARG A 295 -12.82 19.09 -2.73
N VAL A 296 -12.25 19.22 -3.93
CA VAL A 296 -12.86 18.69 -5.15
C VAL A 296 -12.66 17.17 -5.16
N VAL A 297 -13.71 16.44 -5.55
CA VAL A 297 -13.70 14.99 -5.76
C VAL A 297 -14.40 14.66 -7.08
N THR A 298 -13.74 13.91 -7.96
CA THR A 298 -14.37 13.35 -9.16
C THR A 298 -15.27 12.17 -8.77
N ILE A 299 -16.52 12.14 -9.23
CA ILE A 299 -17.42 10.99 -9.09
C ILE A 299 -17.81 10.53 -10.50
N THR A 300 -17.43 9.30 -10.88
CA THR A 300 -17.40 8.91 -12.29
C THR A 300 -17.43 7.38 -12.50
N GLY A 301 -17.52 6.95 -13.76
CA GLY A 301 -17.80 5.57 -14.19
C GLY A 301 -19.27 5.34 -14.58
N GLN A 302 -19.54 4.35 -15.43
CA GLN A 302 -20.84 4.13 -16.07
C GLN A 302 -22.01 3.84 -15.13
N GLN A 303 -21.75 3.49 -13.86
CA GLN A 303 -22.81 3.23 -12.87
C GLN A 303 -23.31 4.50 -12.16
N VAL A 304 -22.73 5.67 -12.46
CA VAL A 304 -23.12 6.96 -11.91
C VAL A 304 -24.08 7.68 -12.87
N LYS A 305 -25.29 8.04 -12.42
CA LYS A 305 -26.24 8.80 -13.28
C LYS A 305 -25.81 10.26 -13.48
N LYS A 306 -25.17 10.86 -12.48
CA LYS A 306 -24.62 12.22 -12.51
C LYS A 306 -23.09 12.18 -12.31
N PRO A 307 -22.30 11.78 -13.33
CA PRO A 307 -20.86 11.93 -13.24
C PRO A 307 -20.46 13.40 -13.37
N GLY A 308 -19.35 13.77 -12.72
CA GLY A 308 -18.84 15.13 -12.62
C GLY A 308 -17.88 15.32 -11.43
N ASN A 309 -17.40 16.55 -11.27
CA ASN A 309 -16.60 16.97 -10.10
C ASN A 309 -17.47 17.68 -9.06
N TYR A 310 -17.18 17.46 -7.78
CA TYR A 310 -18.00 17.97 -6.68
C TYR A 310 -17.16 18.52 -5.51
N TRP A 311 -17.59 19.66 -4.98
CA TRP A 311 -17.09 20.21 -3.72
C TRP A 311 -17.66 19.41 -2.54
N LEU A 312 -16.88 18.46 -2.01
CA LEU A 312 -17.28 17.63 -0.87
C LEU A 312 -16.62 18.11 0.43
N PRO A 313 -17.39 18.32 1.52
CA PRO A 313 -16.84 18.47 2.85
C PRO A 313 -16.02 17.24 3.27
N ILE A 314 -14.91 17.47 3.95
CA ILE A 314 -14.14 16.40 4.58
C ILE A 314 -15.00 15.80 5.70
N GLY A 315 -15.21 14.49 5.64
CA GLY A 315 -16.09 13.75 6.53
C GLY A 315 -17.43 13.33 5.90
N THR A 316 -17.77 13.76 4.68
CA THR A 316 -18.98 13.28 4.00
C THR A 316 -18.90 11.75 3.78
N PRO A 317 -19.86 10.95 4.28
CA PRO A 317 -19.90 9.51 4.03
C PRO A 317 -20.00 9.24 2.53
N ILE A 318 -19.19 8.32 2.00
CA ILE A 318 -19.14 8.06 0.57
C ILE A 318 -20.51 7.58 0.05
N SER A 319 -21.21 6.73 0.82
CA SER A 319 -22.59 6.28 0.57
C SER A 319 -23.58 7.42 0.29
N HIS A 320 -23.47 8.55 0.98
CA HIS A 320 -24.30 9.75 0.73
C HIS A 320 -23.98 10.36 -0.64
N ALA A 321 -22.70 10.61 -0.93
CA ALA A 321 -22.27 11.17 -2.21
C ALA A 321 -22.67 10.28 -3.41
N LEU A 322 -22.57 8.96 -3.27
CA LEU A 322 -23.01 8.01 -4.30
C LEU A 322 -24.53 8.07 -4.52
N THR A 323 -25.30 8.19 -3.44
CA THR A 323 -26.78 8.27 -3.50
C THR A 323 -27.22 9.54 -4.24
N GLU A 324 -26.63 10.69 -3.93
CA GLU A 324 -26.91 11.97 -4.58
C GLU A 324 -26.52 12.01 -6.07
N CYS A 325 -25.42 11.36 -6.43
CA CYS A 325 -25.02 11.17 -7.83
C CYS A 325 -25.85 10.11 -8.58
N GLY A 326 -26.80 9.45 -7.91
CA GLY A 326 -27.72 8.48 -8.51
C GLY A 326 -27.03 7.18 -8.94
N PHE A 327 -26.06 6.71 -8.16
CA PHE A 327 -25.35 5.45 -8.35
C PHE A 327 -26.30 4.24 -8.32
N LYS A 328 -26.02 3.23 -9.17
CA LYS A 328 -26.73 1.93 -9.18
C LYS A 328 -25.73 0.77 -9.05
N PRO A 329 -25.76 -0.04 -7.97
CA PRO A 329 -24.82 -1.14 -7.79
C PRO A 329 -25.11 -2.34 -8.70
N GLU A 330 -24.08 -2.86 -9.39
CA GLU A 330 -24.10 -4.21 -9.95
C GLU A 330 -23.85 -5.28 -8.87
N LYS A 331 -24.21 -6.55 -9.15
CA LYS A 331 -24.07 -7.69 -8.22
C LYS A 331 -22.65 -7.94 -7.66
N LYS A 332 -21.62 -7.39 -8.32
CA LYS A 332 -20.21 -7.43 -7.88
C LYS A 332 -19.55 -6.06 -8.11
N GLN A 333 -20.25 -4.99 -7.75
CA GLN A 333 -19.72 -3.63 -7.93
C GLN A 333 -18.38 -3.46 -7.21
N ARG A 334 -17.42 -2.84 -7.90
CA ARG A 334 -16.23 -2.24 -7.26
C ARG A 334 -16.47 -0.75 -7.07
N LEU A 335 -16.15 -0.25 -5.87
CA LEU A 335 -16.02 1.16 -5.56
C LEU A 335 -14.53 1.43 -5.38
N ILE A 336 -13.93 2.17 -6.30
CA ILE A 336 -12.49 2.43 -6.33
C ILE A 336 -12.22 3.84 -5.83
N ILE A 337 -11.26 3.99 -4.92
CA ILE A 337 -10.75 5.26 -4.43
C ILE A 337 -9.49 5.60 -5.23
N GLY A 338 -9.47 6.79 -5.83
CA GLY A 338 -8.51 7.12 -6.88
C GLY A 338 -8.96 6.56 -8.24
N GLY A 339 -8.00 6.31 -9.13
CA GLY A 339 -8.26 5.73 -10.46
C GLY A 339 -7.91 4.25 -10.56
N PRO A 340 -8.00 3.66 -11.76
CA PRO A 340 -7.83 2.22 -11.98
C PRO A 340 -6.38 1.72 -11.79
N MET A 341 -5.37 2.59 -11.78
CA MET A 341 -3.96 2.21 -11.75
C MET A 341 -3.39 2.19 -10.31
N MET A 342 -3.33 3.35 -9.63
CA MET A 342 -2.76 3.42 -8.28
C MET A 342 -3.76 3.11 -7.16
N GLY A 343 -5.07 3.23 -7.46
CA GLY A 343 -6.16 3.20 -6.49
C GLY A 343 -6.39 1.86 -5.77
N PHE A 344 -7.44 1.82 -4.96
CA PHE A 344 -7.85 0.62 -4.23
C PHE A 344 -9.38 0.47 -4.15
N THR A 345 -9.86 -0.76 -4.04
CA THR A 345 -11.30 -1.02 -3.81
C THR A 345 -11.63 -0.76 -2.34
N LEU A 346 -12.66 0.04 -2.07
CA LEU A 346 -13.19 0.28 -0.73
C LEU A 346 -14.19 -0.80 -0.35
N ASN A 347 -14.05 -1.36 0.86
CA ASN A 347 -14.89 -2.45 1.36
C ASN A 347 -16.21 -1.97 1.98
N ASP A 348 -16.22 -0.78 2.58
CA ASP A 348 -17.39 -0.20 3.27
C ASP A 348 -17.67 1.25 2.79
N PRO A 349 -18.76 1.49 2.03
CA PRO A 349 -19.18 2.82 1.61
C PRO A 349 -19.57 3.78 2.74
N ALA A 350 -19.71 3.31 4.00
CA ALA A 350 -19.89 4.19 5.15
C ALA A 350 -18.61 4.96 5.53
N ALA A 351 -17.45 4.57 5.00
CA ALA A 351 -16.22 5.34 5.16
C ALA A 351 -16.32 6.74 4.52
N PRO A 352 -15.66 7.76 5.08
CA PRO A 352 -15.83 9.16 4.66
C PRO A 352 -14.82 9.63 3.60
N VAL A 353 -15.19 10.67 2.87
CA VAL A 353 -14.28 11.48 2.06
C VAL A 353 -13.25 12.16 2.99
N THR A 354 -11.97 11.87 2.78
CA THR A 354 -10.85 12.45 3.56
C THR A 354 -10.05 13.46 2.72
N LYS A 355 -9.07 14.12 3.34
CA LYS A 355 -8.07 14.97 2.65
C LYS A 355 -7.45 14.32 1.40
N THR A 356 -7.33 12.98 1.35
CA THR A 356 -6.65 12.24 0.27
C THR A 356 -7.57 11.67 -0.83
N VAL A 357 -8.90 11.70 -0.66
CA VAL A 357 -9.84 11.14 -1.64
C VAL A 357 -10.05 12.12 -2.80
N ASN A 358 -9.38 11.90 -3.93
CA ASN A 358 -9.53 12.71 -5.15
C ASN A 358 -10.60 12.18 -6.12
N CYS A 359 -10.83 10.86 -6.17
CA CYS A 359 -11.80 10.24 -7.06
C CYS A 359 -12.58 9.10 -6.37
N LEU A 360 -13.85 8.98 -6.74
CA LEU A 360 -14.75 7.86 -6.50
C LEU A 360 -15.14 7.24 -7.85
N LEU A 361 -14.42 6.19 -8.25
CA LEU A 361 -14.60 5.50 -9.53
C LEU A 361 -15.52 4.28 -9.34
N LEU A 362 -16.63 4.28 -10.07
CA LEU A 362 -17.70 3.27 -10.05
C LEU A 362 -17.90 2.64 -11.44
N PRO A 363 -16.97 1.79 -11.88
CA PRO A 363 -16.98 1.28 -13.24
C PRO A 363 -18.03 0.17 -13.40
N SER A 364 -18.61 0.04 -14.60
CA SER A 364 -19.37 -1.17 -14.94
C SER A 364 -18.47 -2.39 -15.09
N SER A 365 -19.02 -3.59 -14.95
CA SER A 365 -18.30 -4.85 -15.21
C SER A 365 -17.79 -5.00 -16.67
N LYS A 366 -18.23 -4.13 -17.59
CA LYS A 366 -17.76 -4.05 -18.99
C LYS A 366 -16.66 -3.01 -19.18
N GLU A 367 -16.76 -1.90 -18.46
CA GLU A 367 -15.88 -0.73 -18.52
C GLU A 367 -14.51 -1.02 -17.91
N LEU A 368 -14.50 -1.54 -16.68
CA LEU A 368 -13.31 -2.10 -16.05
C LEU A 368 -13.61 -3.57 -15.77
N LYS A 369 -13.03 -4.45 -16.58
CA LYS A 369 -13.12 -5.91 -16.38
C LYS A 369 -12.69 -6.27 -14.96
N PRO A 370 -13.34 -7.24 -14.28
CA PRO A 370 -12.76 -7.88 -13.11
C PRO A 370 -11.35 -8.39 -13.43
N ALA A 371 -10.44 -8.41 -12.45
CA ALA A 371 -9.20 -9.15 -12.61
C ALA A 371 -9.54 -10.62 -12.92
N GLY A 372 -8.88 -11.19 -13.92
CA GLY A 372 -9.02 -12.59 -14.28
C GLY A 372 -8.31 -13.50 -13.29
N ARG A 373 -7.90 -14.67 -13.77
CA ARG A 373 -7.10 -15.62 -12.99
C ARG A 373 -5.63 -15.34 -13.28
N GLU A 374 -4.82 -15.10 -12.23
CA GLU A 374 -3.36 -15.04 -12.37
C GLU A 374 -2.86 -16.31 -13.09
N MET A 375 -2.12 -16.09 -14.18
CA MET A 375 -1.44 -17.14 -14.94
C MET A 375 0.06 -17.10 -14.67
N SER A 376 0.76 -18.20 -14.94
CA SER A 376 2.22 -18.26 -14.79
C SER A 376 2.91 -17.19 -15.64
N CYS A 377 3.98 -16.60 -15.13
CA CYS A 377 4.76 -15.58 -15.85
C CYS A 377 5.46 -16.21 -17.07
N ILE A 378 5.04 -15.83 -18.28
CA ILE A 378 5.61 -16.31 -19.55
C ILE A 378 6.95 -15.64 -19.92
N ARG A 379 7.48 -14.77 -19.05
CA ARG A 379 8.75 -14.02 -19.22
C ARG A 379 8.86 -13.15 -20.49
N CYS A 380 7.74 -12.62 -20.98
CA CYS A 380 7.64 -11.77 -22.20
C CYS A 380 8.56 -10.53 -22.25
N GLY A 381 8.95 -9.95 -21.12
CA GLY A 381 9.78 -8.74 -21.05
C GLY A 381 8.98 -7.49 -20.70
N GLU A 382 7.86 -7.25 -21.39
CA GLU A 382 7.02 -6.03 -21.41
C GLU A 382 6.90 -5.25 -20.09
N CYS A 383 6.76 -5.97 -18.97
CA CYS A 383 6.69 -5.39 -17.63
C CYS A 383 7.90 -4.52 -17.22
N ALA A 384 9.09 -4.78 -17.78
CA ALA A 384 10.30 -3.99 -17.59
C ALA A 384 10.36 -2.80 -18.56
N ASP A 385 10.02 -3.02 -19.83
CA ASP A 385 10.05 -1.99 -20.89
C ASP A 385 9.12 -0.81 -20.59
N VAL A 386 8.05 -1.02 -19.82
CA VAL A 386 7.13 0.03 -19.35
C VAL A 386 7.43 0.55 -17.94
N CYS A 387 8.50 0.10 -17.28
CA CYS A 387 8.76 0.44 -15.88
C CYS A 387 9.41 1.83 -15.75
N PRO A 388 8.71 2.87 -15.26
CA PRO A 388 9.22 4.25 -15.25
C PRO A 388 10.31 4.52 -14.20
N ALA A 389 10.81 3.47 -13.57
CA ALA A 389 11.91 3.49 -12.59
C ALA A 389 13.03 2.49 -12.97
N GLU A 390 13.03 1.98 -14.21
CA GLU A 390 14.06 1.09 -14.79
C GLU A 390 14.39 -0.15 -13.93
N LEU A 391 13.38 -0.65 -13.21
CA LEU A 391 13.46 -1.87 -12.42
C LEU A 391 13.23 -3.12 -13.30
N LEU A 392 13.41 -4.30 -12.69
CA LEU A 392 13.06 -5.60 -13.29
C LEU A 392 11.86 -6.24 -12.57
N PRO A 393 10.60 -5.83 -12.84
CA PRO A 393 9.40 -6.36 -12.19
C PRO A 393 9.30 -7.90 -12.21
N GLN A 394 9.77 -8.54 -13.28
CA GLN A 394 9.83 -10.01 -13.37
C GLN A 394 10.66 -10.62 -12.23
N GLN A 395 11.85 -10.11 -11.95
CA GLN A 395 12.72 -10.64 -10.88
C GLN A 395 12.17 -10.28 -9.51
N LEU A 396 11.72 -9.03 -9.33
CA LEU A 396 11.07 -8.57 -8.10
C LEU A 396 9.83 -9.40 -7.75
N TYR A 397 9.07 -9.90 -8.73
CA TYR A 397 7.94 -10.80 -8.50
C TYR A 397 8.39 -12.16 -7.97
N TRP A 398 9.42 -12.77 -8.57
CA TRP A 398 9.93 -14.06 -8.09
C TRP A 398 10.51 -13.96 -6.67
N TYR A 399 11.24 -12.88 -6.36
CA TYR A 399 11.77 -12.66 -5.00
C TYR A 399 10.67 -12.31 -3.98
N ALA A 400 9.67 -11.50 -4.35
CA ALA A 400 8.50 -11.24 -3.49
C ALA A 400 7.65 -12.49 -3.25
N LYS A 401 7.51 -13.37 -4.25
CA LYS A 401 6.81 -14.65 -4.13
C LYS A 401 7.60 -15.73 -3.37
N ALA A 402 8.89 -15.50 -3.14
CA ALA A 402 9.78 -16.34 -2.35
C ALA A 402 10.15 -15.73 -0.98
N GLU A 403 9.56 -14.57 -0.62
CA GLU A 403 9.84 -13.82 0.63
C GLU A 403 11.34 -13.45 0.80
N ASP A 404 12.07 -13.33 -0.31
CA ASP A 404 13.51 -13.08 -0.38
C ASP A 404 13.83 -11.58 -0.21
N HIS A 405 13.68 -11.10 1.02
CA HIS A 405 13.87 -9.69 1.38
C HIS A 405 15.26 -9.14 1.03
N GLU A 406 16.31 -9.96 1.12
CA GLU A 406 17.68 -9.52 0.81
C GLU A 406 17.83 -9.18 -0.67
N LYS A 407 17.32 -10.03 -1.59
CA LYS A 407 17.34 -9.72 -3.03
C LYS A 407 16.37 -8.61 -3.41
N LEU A 408 15.28 -8.41 -2.68
CA LEU A 408 14.38 -7.28 -2.92
C LEU A 408 15.04 -5.92 -2.59
N ASP A 409 15.83 -5.84 -1.53
CA ASP A 409 16.65 -4.65 -1.23
C ASP A 409 17.88 -4.54 -2.15
N GLU A 410 18.45 -5.64 -2.63
CA GLU A 410 19.46 -5.64 -3.70
C GLU A 410 18.91 -5.02 -5.00
N TYR A 411 17.80 -5.56 -5.52
CA TYR A 411 17.09 -5.13 -6.74
C TYR A 411 16.21 -3.87 -6.54
N LYS A 412 16.38 -3.15 -5.43
CA LYS A 412 15.79 -1.82 -5.15
C LYS A 412 14.26 -1.76 -5.25
N LEU A 413 13.55 -2.74 -4.66
CA LEU A 413 12.09 -2.71 -4.53
C LEU A 413 11.56 -1.39 -3.93
N SER A 414 12.34 -0.77 -3.03
CA SER A 414 12.06 0.53 -2.42
C SER A 414 11.91 1.68 -3.42
N ALA A 415 12.54 1.61 -4.60
CA ALA A 415 12.42 2.60 -5.67
C ALA A 415 11.14 2.44 -6.53
N CYS A 416 10.42 1.32 -6.40
CA CYS A 416 9.18 1.11 -7.15
C CYS A 416 8.10 2.12 -6.73
N ILE A 417 7.58 2.93 -7.66
CA ILE A 417 6.53 3.92 -7.38
C ILE A 417 5.10 3.36 -7.32
N GLU A 418 4.93 2.04 -7.40
CA GLU A 418 3.62 1.34 -7.33
C GLU A 418 2.58 1.77 -8.39
N CYS A 419 3.03 2.37 -9.49
CA CYS A 419 2.16 2.91 -10.55
C CYS A 419 1.34 1.86 -11.33
N GLY A 420 1.63 0.57 -11.25
CA GLY A 420 0.83 -0.46 -11.93
C GLY A 420 1.01 -0.59 -13.44
N ALA A 421 1.81 0.24 -14.10
CA ALA A 421 2.10 0.13 -15.54
C ALA A 421 2.54 -1.30 -15.94
N CYS A 422 3.45 -1.89 -15.15
CA CYS A 422 3.94 -3.25 -15.35
C CYS A 422 2.87 -4.35 -15.17
N ALA A 423 1.81 -4.10 -14.38
CA ALA A 423 0.71 -5.03 -14.18
C ALA A 423 -0.37 -4.88 -15.28
N TYR A 424 -0.61 -3.64 -15.73
CA TYR A 424 -1.54 -3.32 -16.83
C TYR A 424 -1.15 -3.99 -18.15
N VAL A 425 0.15 -4.05 -18.47
CA VAL A 425 0.63 -4.73 -19.69
C VAL A 425 0.81 -6.24 -19.52
N CYS A 426 0.62 -6.81 -18.33
CA CYS A 426 1.01 -8.20 -18.09
C CYS A 426 0.06 -9.19 -18.80
N PRO A 427 0.48 -9.95 -19.84
CA PRO A 427 -0.38 -10.91 -20.54
C PRO A 427 -0.77 -12.11 -19.65
N SER A 428 -0.05 -12.32 -18.56
CA SER A 428 -0.36 -13.33 -17.52
C SER A 428 -1.35 -12.85 -16.46
N GLU A 429 -1.87 -11.61 -16.54
CA GLU A 429 -2.75 -10.95 -15.55
C GLU A 429 -2.19 -10.98 -14.10
N ILE A 430 -0.86 -10.93 -13.94
CA ILE A 430 -0.22 -11.00 -12.61
C ILE A 430 -0.39 -9.65 -11.88
N PRO A 431 -0.91 -9.63 -10.64
CA PRO A 431 -1.12 -8.40 -9.87
C PRO A 431 0.18 -7.91 -9.20
N LEU A 432 1.23 -7.65 -10.00
CA LEU A 432 2.60 -7.36 -9.57
C LEU A 432 2.71 -6.33 -8.41
N VAL A 433 1.94 -5.24 -8.48
CA VAL A 433 1.95 -4.19 -7.44
C VAL A 433 1.42 -4.68 -6.09
N GLN A 434 0.53 -5.67 -6.05
CA GLN A 434 0.03 -6.22 -4.79
C GLN A 434 1.16 -6.98 -4.06
N TYR A 435 1.91 -7.82 -4.78
CA TYR A 435 3.11 -8.47 -4.26
C TYR A 435 4.15 -7.46 -3.75
N TYR A 436 4.39 -6.37 -4.49
CA TYR A 436 5.33 -5.33 -4.05
C TYR A 436 4.84 -4.54 -2.83
N ARG A 437 3.53 -4.26 -2.73
CA ARG A 437 2.92 -3.58 -1.57
C ARG A 437 3.05 -4.40 -0.29
N VAL A 438 2.85 -5.73 -0.39
CA VAL A 438 3.06 -6.69 0.70
C VAL A 438 4.54 -6.72 1.09
N ALA A 439 5.44 -7.11 0.18
CA ALA A 439 6.85 -7.27 0.50
C ALA A 439 7.53 -5.98 1.02
N LYS A 440 7.11 -4.79 0.55
CA LYS A 440 7.55 -3.52 1.14
C LYS A 440 7.05 -3.30 2.57
N ALA A 441 5.84 -3.76 2.92
CA ALA A 441 5.33 -3.68 4.27
C ALA A 441 6.12 -4.61 5.20
N ASP A 442 6.44 -5.82 4.74
CA ASP A 442 7.20 -6.81 5.50
C ASP A 442 8.64 -6.37 5.73
N ILE A 443 9.33 -5.86 4.69
CA ILE A 443 10.66 -5.25 4.79
C ILE A 443 10.64 -4.07 5.77
N ARG A 444 9.65 -3.17 5.72
CA ARG A 444 9.52 -2.06 6.69
C ARG A 444 9.30 -2.58 8.11
N SER A 445 8.49 -3.62 8.31
CA SER A 445 8.26 -4.21 9.63
C SER A 445 9.54 -4.81 10.20
N ALA A 446 10.28 -5.59 9.40
CA ALA A 446 11.57 -6.17 9.77
C ALA A 446 12.62 -5.10 10.09
N GLN A 447 12.69 -4.01 9.29
CA GLN A 447 13.57 -2.87 9.56
C GLN A 447 13.19 -2.13 10.85
N GLU A 448 11.89 -1.98 11.14
CA GLU A 448 11.41 -1.41 12.40
C GLU A 448 11.74 -2.28 13.61
N GLU A 449 11.54 -3.59 13.52
CA GLU A 449 11.86 -4.55 14.59
C GLU A 449 13.37 -4.62 14.83
N LYS A 450 14.17 -4.67 13.77
CA LYS A 450 15.63 -4.55 13.85
C LYS A 450 16.03 -3.25 14.58
N ARG A 451 15.50 -2.09 14.17
CA ARG A 451 15.77 -0.80 14.85
C ARG A 451 15.32 -0.79 16.32
N LYS A 452 14.21 -1.44 16.66
CA LYS A 452 13.74 -1.60 18.06
C LYS A 452 14.70 -2.50 18.86
N SER A 453 15.23 -3.55 18.24
CA SER A 453 16.20 -4.49 18.81
C SER A 453 17.59 -3.86 19.01
N ASP A 454 18.15 -3.21 17.99
CA ASP A 454 19.43 -2.48 18.07
C ASP A 454 19.37 -1.41 19.18
N LYS A 455 18.30 -0.61 19.23
CA LYS A 455 18.09 0.38 20.29
C LYS A 455 17.84 -0.22 21.68
N ALA A 456 17.42 -1.48 21.77
CA ALA A 456 17.36 -2.21 23.04
C ALA A 456 18.74 -2.74 23.45
N ARG A 457 19.57 -3.17 22.49
CA ARG A 457 20.96 -3.56 22.71
C ARG A 457 21.81 -2.38 23.19
N GLU A 458 21.76 -1.23 22.50
CA GLU A 458 22.42 0.02 22.92
C GLU A 458 22.10 0.39 24.38
N ARG A 459 20.83 0.26 24.78
CA ARG A 459 20.35 0.54 26.14
C ARG A 459 20.80 -0.49 27.18
N PHE A 460 21.08 -1.73 26.77
CA PHE A 460 21.60 -2.78 27.63
C PHE A 460 23.11 -2.64 27.82
N GLU A 461 23.84 -2.39 26.73
CA GLU A 461 25.28 -2.09 26.72
C GLU A 461 25.56 -0.86 27.61
N ALA A 462 24.96 0.30 27.32
CA ALA A 462 25.14 1.52 28.12
C ALA A 462 24.67 1.40 29.60
N ARG A 463 23.83 0.40 29.93
CA ARG A 463 23.47 0.06 31.31
C ARG A 463 24.56 -0.77 31.97
N ASN A 464 25.17 -1.71 31.26
CA ASN A 464 26.27 -2.53 31.76
C ASN A 464 27.53 -1.67 31.93
N ASP A 465 27.87 -0.81 30.96
CA ASP A 465 29.00 0.14 31.03
C ASP A 465 28.88 1.10 32.23
N ARG A 466 27.65 1.41 32.65
CA ARG A 466 27.40 2.17 33.89
C ARG A 466 27.60 1.29 35.13
N LEU A 467 27.04 0.09 35.17
CA LEU A 467 27.20 -0.83 36.29
C LEU A 467 28.66 -1.26 36.51
N GLU A 468 29.45 -1.37 35.43
CA GLU A 468 30.87 -1.68 35.50
C GLU A 468 31.68 -0.49 36.03
N ARG A 469 31.38 0.75 35.60
CA ARG A 469 31.98 1.95 36.20
C ARG A 469 31.57 2.15 37.67
N ASP A 470 30.28 1.99 37.99
CA ASP A 470 29.75 2.04 39.36
C ASP A 470 30.43 0.99 40.25
N LYS A 471 30.83 -0.17 39.69
CA LYS A 471 31.59 -1.22 40.38
C LYS A 471 33.07 -0.84 40.51
N ALA A 472 33.73 -0.42 39.44
CA ALA A 472 35.13 -0.04 39.42
C ALA A 472 35.42 1.13 40.39
N GLU A 473 34.53 2.13 40.46
CA GLU A 473 34.65 3.24 41.43
C GLU A 473 34.55 2.73 42.89
N ARG A 474 33.65 1.77 43.17
CA ARG A 474 33.55 1.15 44.50
C ARG A 474 34.77 0.31 44.84
N GLU A 475 35.32 -0.42 43.87
CA GLU A 475 36.51 -1.25 44.05
C GLU A 475 37.76 -0.39 44.26
N ALA A 476 37.95 0.67 43.46
CA ALA A 476 39.01 1.67 43.66
C ALA A 476 38.89 2.34 45.04
N ARG A 477 37.71 2.86 45.41
CA ARG A 477 37.46 3.46 46.72
C ARG A 477 37.66 2.48 47.88
N HIS A 478 37.43 1.18 47.67
CA HIS A 478 37.74 0.14 48.65
C HIS A 478 39.25 -0.14 48.73
N GLN A 479 39.97 -0.13 47.60
CA GLN A 479 41.43 -0.24 47.55
C GLN A 479 42.09 0.95 48.26
N GLU A 480 41.75 2.20 47.90
CA GLU A 480 42.18 3.42 48.60
C GLU A 480 41.94 3.36 50.11
N ALA A 481 40.74 2.97 50.53
CA ALA A 481 40.40 2.81 51.95
C ALA A 481 41.22 1.70 52.63
N THR A 482 41.59 0.65 51.90
CA THR A 482 42.43 -0.44 52.40
C THR A 482 43.89 -0.05 52.49
N GLU A 483 44.42 0.69 51.51
CA GLU A 483 45.78 1.22 51.51
C GLU A 483 45.96 2.29 52.59
N ARG A 484 45.00 3.20 52.74
CA ARG A 484 44.99 4.18 53.84
C ARG A 484 44.94 3.52 55.21
N ARG A 485 44.24 2.38 55.36
CA ARG A 485 44.29 1.56 56.59
C ARG A 485 45.65 0.89 56.78
N LYS A 486 46.25 0.32 55.72
CA LYS A 486 47.59 -0.29 55.77
C LYS A 486 48.66 0.74 56.16
N ALA A 487 48.66 1.92 55.55
CA ALA A 487 49.58 3.01 55.87
C ALA A 487 49.43 3.46 57.33
N ALA A 488 48.20 3.64 57.82
CA ALA A 488 47.92 3.98 59.22
C ALA A 488 48.20 2.83 60.23
N MET A 489 48.36 1.59 59.76
CA MET A 489 48.89 0.49 60.57
C MET A 489 50.42 0.46 60.54
N ALA A 490 51.04 0.71 59.38
CA ALA A 490 52.50 0.74 59.22
C ALA A 490 53.15 1.84 60.07
N SER A 491 52.64 3.07 60.01
CA SER A 491 53.10 4.17 60.89
C SER A 491 52.90 3.86 62.38
N ARG A 492 51.88 3.04 62.71
CA ARG A 492 51.58 2.61 64.07
C ARG A 492 52.39 1.39 64.53
N SER A 493 53.08 0.69 63.63
CA SER A 493 54.06 -0.34 63.98
C SER A 493 55.47 0.22 64.24
N GLU A 494 55.75 1.44 63.84
CA GLU A 494 56.97 2.16 64.24
C GLU A 494 56.84 2.80 65.64
N GLU A 495 55.60 2.98 66.14
CA GLU A 495 55.28 3.60 67.43
C GLU A 495 54.41 2.72 68.36
N ALA A 496 54.90 1.53 68.78
CA ALA A 496 54.73 0.99 70.15
C ALA A 496 55.20 -0.47 70.36
N ALA A 497 55.76 -0.72 71.55
CA ALA A 497 55.80 -2.03 72.20
C ALA A 497 55.05 -1.96 73.57
N PRO A 498 55.10 -3.01 74.40
CA PRO A 498 54.06 -4.03 74.59
C PRO A 498 52.84 -3.60 75.45
N PRO A 499 51.72 -4.37 75.45
CA PRO A 499 50.43 -3.92 75.95
C PRO A 499 50.03 -4.43 77.34
N SER A 500 49.22 -3.64 78.06
CA SER A 500 48.38 -4.09 79.19
C SER A 500 47.07 -3.28 79.30
N ASP A 501 47.18 -1.99 79.63
CA ASP A 501 46.02 -1.14 80.01
C ASP A 501 45.03 -0.89 78.86
N ALA A 502 45.53 -0.68 77.64
CA ALA A 502 44.69 -0.40 76.47
C ALA A 502 43.71 -1.53 76.15
N VAL A 503 44.06 -2.78 76.49
CA VAL A 503 43.18 -3.96 76.27
C VAL A 503 42.07 -3.99 77.33
N ALA A 504 42.36 -3.65 78.59
CA ALA A 504 41.34 -3.55 79.63
C ALA A 504 40.32 -2.43 79.30
N ALA A 505 40.81 -1.25 78.89
CA ALA A 505 39.97 -0.14 78.46
C ALA A 505 39.15 -0.45 77.19
N ALA A 506 39.71 -1.22 76.25
CA ALA A 506 38.99 -1.69 75.06
C ALA A 506 37.92 -2.73 75.42
N LEU A 507 38.21 -3.70 76.27
CA LEU A 507 37.25 -4.71 76.73
C LEU A 507 36.09 -4.09 77.52
N ALA A 508 36.35 -3.07 78.35
CA ALA A 508 35.30 -2.31 79.02
C ALA A 508 34.37 -1.60 78.02
N ARG A 509 34.92 -1.00 76.95
CA ARG A 509 34.14 -0.35 75.88
C ARG A 509 33.37 -1.35 75.02
N VAL A 510 33.97 -2.48 74.67
CA VAL A 510 33.30 -3.57 73.94
C VAL A 510 32.20 -4.20 74.80
N LYS A 511 32.38 -4.31 76.11
CA LYS A 511 31.33 -4.76 77.03
C LYS A 511 30.18 -3.74 77.07
N ALA A 512 30.45 -2.45 77.29
CA ALA A 512 29.42 -1.41 77.27
C ALA A 512 28.70 -1.31 75.91
N GLN A 513 29.41 -1.51 74.80
CA GLN A 513 28.80 -1.60 73.46
C GLN A 513 27.93 -2.85 73.33
N LYS A 514 28.39 -4.03 73.76
CA LYS A 514 27.55 -5.24 73.79
C LYS A 514 26.34 -5.10 74.69
N ASP A 515 26.46 -4.48 75.85
CA ASP A 515 25.32 -4.23 76.75
C ASP A 515 24.32 -3.26 76.09
N THR A 516 24.80 -2.28 75.32
CA THR A 516 23.98 -1.35 74.52
C THR A 516 23.34 -2.03 73.29
N GLU A 517 24.06 -2.94 72.62
CA GLU A 517 23.55 -3.72 71.49
C GLU A 517 22.56 -4.80 71.94
N VAL A 518 22.76 -5.41 73.11
CA VAL A 518 21.79 -6.31 73.75
C VAL A 518 20.55 -5.53 74.17
N ALA A 519 20.67 -4.34 74.75
CA ALA A 519 19.52 -3.48 75.04
C ALA A 519 18.74 -3.10 73.75
N LYS A 520 19.43 -2.75 72.67
CA LYS A 520 18.81 -2.51 71.36
C LYS A 520 18.19 -3.76 70.73
N ALA A 521 18.83 -4.92 70.86
CA ALA A 521 18.31 -6.19 70.38
C ALA A 521 17.08 -6.64 71.18
N GLN A 522 17.03 -6.38 72.49
CA GLN A 522 15.87 -6.63 73.34
C GLN A 522 14.71 -5.69 73.02
N GLN A 523 14.97 -4.41 72.71
CA GLN A 523 13.95 -3.50 72.18
C GLN A 523 13.47 -3.90 70.78
N ALA A 524 14.36 -4.36 69.90
CA ALA A 524 13.99 -4.86 68.56
C ALA A 524 13.21 -6.19 68.60
N ALA A 525 13.53 -7.09 69.55
CA ALA A 525 12.83 -8.36 69.74
C ALA A 525 11.36 -8.18 70.22
N GLN A 526 11.02 -7.02 70.79
CA GLN A 526 9.64 -6.66 71.13
C GLN A 526 8.87 -6.00 69.96
N ALA A 527 9.49 -5.89 68.78
CA ALA A 527 8.92 -5.25 67.58
C ALA A 527 8.71 -6.21 66.38
N GLY A 528 8.59 -7.52 66.64
CA GLY A 528 8.02 -8.50 65.68
C GLY A 528 8.90 -8.85 64.48
N ALA A 529 9.95 -9.65 64.69
CA ALA A 529 10.70 -10.29 63.61
C ALA A 529 10.87 -11.80 63.88
N HIS A 530 10.66 -12.63 62.85
CA HIS A 530 10.85 -14.08 62.91
C HIS A 530 12.19 -14.46 62.26
N LEU A 531 12.93 -15.41 62.86
CA LEU A 531 14.19 -15.92 62.33
C LEU A 531 13.95 -17.15 61.45
N GLU A 532 14.32 -17.09 60.17
CA GLU A 532 14.48 -18.27 59.33
C GLU A 532 15.95 -18.40 58.89
N LYS A 533 16.57 -19.55 59.20
CA LYS A 533 17.97 -19.90 58.85
C LYS A 533 19.08 -18.90 59.24
N GLY A 534 18.80 -17.97 60.15
CA GLY A 534 19.82 -17.16 60.82
C GLY A 534 20.10 -15.78 60.22
N GLU A 535 19.38 -15.38 59.17
CA GLU A 535 19.40 -13.99 58.69
C GLU A 535 18.13 -13.25 59.13
N LEU A 536 18.28 -11.96 59.47
CA LEU A 536 17.17 -11.07 59.85
C LEU A 536 16.50 -10.51 58.59
N VAL A 537 15.42 -11.15 58.15
CA VAL A 537 14.57 -10.64 57.07
C VAL A 537 13.58 -9.60 57.64
N PRO A 538 13.55 -8.34 57.14
CA PRO A 538 12.57 -7.35 57.59
C PRO A 538 11.16 -7.73 57.14
N ASP A 539 10.24 -7.86 58.10
CA ASP A 539 8.85 -8.23 57.80
C ASP A 539 8.17 -7.14 56.95
N ASN A 540 7.78 -7.52 55.73
CA ASN A 540 7.11 -6.66 54.76
C ASN A 540 5.62 -7.01 54.60
N SER A 541 5.06 -7.87 55.47
CA SER A 541 3.66 -8.32 55.42
C SER A 541 2.66 -7.16 55.43
N ASP A 542 2.79 -6.20 56.34
CA ASP A 542 1.95 -4.98 56.37
C ASP A 542 2.02 -4.19 55.05
N MET A 543 3.21 -4.05 54.49
CA MET A 543 3.43 -3.36 53.20
C MET A 543 3.01 -4.21 51.99
N ALA A 544 2.69 -5.49 52.16
CA ALA A 544 1.98 -6.31 51.19
C ALA A 544 0.46 -6.19 51.36
N ALA A 545 -0.05 -6.26 52.59
CA ALA A 545 -1.46 -6.06 52.94
C ALA A 545 -1.97 -4.69 52.47
N LEU A 546 -1.26 -3.60 52.78
CA LEU A 546 -1.56 -2.23 52.28
C LEU A 546 -1.45 -2.06 50.75
N ARG A 547 -0.90 -3.06 50.05
CA ARG A 547 -0.85 -3.14 48.57
C ARG A 547 -2.01 -3.96 48.03
N GLU A 548 -2.46 -4.97 48.74
CA GLU A 548 -3.63 -5.79 48.41
C GLU A 548 -4.94 -5.05 48.73
N GLU A 549 -5.02 -4.37 49.88
CA GLU A 549 -6.11 -3.44 50.25
C GLU A 549 -6.34 -2.40 49.13
N ARG A 550 -5.27 -1.74 48.66
CA ARG A 550 -5.34 -0.78 47.53
C ARG A 550 -5.76 -1.44 46.22
N LYS A 551 -5.36 -2.69 45.95
CA LYS A 551 -5.86 -3.45 44.78
C LYS A 551 -7.34 -3.81 44.92
N ARG A 552 -7.82 -4.12 46.13
CA ARG A 552 -9.23 -4.41 46.43
C ARG A 552 -10.07 -3.15 46.25
N GLN A 553 -9.70 -2.05 46.89
CA GLN A 553 -10.33 -0.73 46.72
C GLN A 553 -10.34 -0.26 45.25
N ALA A 554 -9.27 -0.48 44.49
CA ALA A 554 -9.25 -0.16 43.06
C ALA A 554 -10.19 -1.03 42.22
N ARG A 555 -10.39 -2.31 42.59
CA ARG A 555 -11.38 -3.20 41.96
C ARG A 555 -12.81 -2.84 42.36
N GLU A 556 -13.05 -2.56 43.63
CA GLU A 556 -14.33 -2.11 44.19
C GLU A 556 -14.76 -0.80 43.51
N LYS A 557 -13.87 0.20 43.44
CA LYS A 557 -14.14 1.48 42.77
C LYS A 557 -14.33 1.34 41.26
N LYS A 558 -13.63 0.40 40.60
CA LYS A 558 -13.89 0.08 39.18
C LYS A 558 -15.23 -0.63 38.96
N ALA A 559 -15.64 -1.49 39.90
CA ALA A 559 -16.95 -2.15 39.87
C ALA A 559 -18.09 -1.17 40.16
N GLN A 560 -17.90 -0.22 41.08
CA GLN A 560 -18.83 0.89 41.34
C GLN A 560 -18.97 1.80 40.12
N LEU A 561 -17.87 2.18 39.47
CA LEU A 561 -17.91 2.98 38.23
C LEU A 561 -18.59 2.23 37.08
N ALA A 562 -18.45 0.90 36.98
CA ALA A 562 -19.22 0.11 36.02
C ALA A 562 -20.72 0.07 36.38
N ALA A 563 -21.07 -0.18 37.64
CA ALA A 563 -22.46 -0.19 38.10
C ALA A 563 -23.15 1.18 37.95
N GLN A 564 -22.41 2.28 38.11
CA GLN A 564 -22.90 3.65 37.87
C GLN A 564 -22.99 4.00 36.37
N GLN A 565 -22.37 3.22 35.48
CA GLN A 565 -22.61 3.31 34.03
C GLN A 565 -23.84 2.49 33.59
N ASP A 566 -24.21 1.45 34.34
CA ASP A 566 -25.45 0.69 34.13
C ASP A 566 -26.67 1.30 34.86
N ALA A 567 -26.49 2.23 35.81
CA ALA A 567 -27.58 2.90 36.51
C ALA A 567 -27.22 4.27 37.14
N GLU A 568 -27.69 5.37 36.52
CA GLU A 568 -28.36 6.50 37.20
C GLU A 568 -29.36 7.21 36.24
N PRO A 569 -30.52 7.69 36.72
CA PRO A 569 -31.48 8.48 35.93
C PRO A 569 -31.34 10.00 36.16
N SER A 570 -31.74 10.81 35.17
CA SER A 570 -31.73 12.28 35.25
C SER A 570 -32.78 12.86 36.22
N PRO A 571 -32.50 14.00 36.90
CA PRO A 571 -33.48 14.69 37.73
C PRO A 571 -34.43 15.61 36.93
N ASP A 572 -35.72 15.42 37.19
CA ASP A 572 -36.90 16.31 37.05
C ASP A 572 -37.05 17.34 35.91
N SER A 573 -38.14 17.16 35.14
CA SER A 573 -39.37 17.92 35.47
C SER A 573 -40.65 17.37 34.84
N SER A 574 -41.67 17.23 35.70
CA SER A 574 -43.13 17.22 35.44
C SER A 574 -43.88 15.93 34.99
N ASN A 575 -44.95 15.66 35.74
CA ASN A 575 -46.14 14.83 35.48
C ASN A 575 -46.06 13.28 35.45
N ALA A 576 -47.13 12.67 35.96
CA ALA A 576 -47.34 11.23 36.20
C ALA A 576 -48.78 10.84 35.75
N PRO A 577 -49.31 9.60 35.94
CA PRO A 577 -48.69 8.35 36.39
C PRO A 577 -48.98 7.11 35.50
N ALA A 578 -47.97 6.29 35.16
CA ALA A 578 -48.19 5.01 34.46
C ALA A 578 -47.01 4.00 34.56
N ALA A 579 -46.78 3.40 35.74
CA ALA A 579 -45.51 2.68 36.02
C ALA A 579 -45.57 1.17 36.36
N ASP A 580 -46.73 0.56 36.67
CA ASP A 580 -46.76 -0.87 37.09
C ASP A 580 -46.85 -1.91 35.96
N ALA A 581 -47.36 -1.53 34.79
CA ALA A 581 -47.61 -2.49 33.70
C ALA A 581 -46.35 -3.16 33.11
N LYS A 582 -45.19 -2.50 33.18
CA LYS A 582 -43.95 -3.00 32.53
C LYS A 582 -43.21 -4.09 33.32
N LYS A 583 -43.33 -4.14 34.65
CA LYS A 583 -42.64 -5.17 35.46
C LYS A 583 -43.19 -6.58 35.22
N ALA A 584 -44.51 -6.71 35.04
CA ALA A 584 -45.16 -7.99 34.75
C ALA A 584 -44.79 -8.56 33.36
N ALA A 585 -44.68 -7.70 32.34
CA ALA A 585 -44.40 -8.12 30.96
C ALA A 585 -43.01 -8.78 30.81
N VAL A 586 -41.99 -8.26 31.49
CA VAL A 586 -40.61 -8.81 31.43
C VAL A 586 -40.52 -10.18 32.11
N ALA A 587 -41.20 -10.36 33.25
CA ALA A 587 -41.25 -11.66 33.93
C ALA A 587 -41.90 -12.75 33.05
N ALA A 588 -43.00 -12.41 32.35
CA ALA A 588 -43.67 -13.32 31.42
C ALA A 588 -42.80 -13.70 30.20
N ALA A 589 -41.96 -12.78 29.71
CA ALA A 589 -41.02 -13.06 28.63
C ALA A 589 -39.91 -14.03 29.05
N ILE A 590 -39.34 -13.85 30.26
CA ILE A 590 -38.28 -14.70 30.79
C ILE A 590 -38.78 -16.14 31.04
N ALA A 591 -40.02 -16.30 31.52
CA ALA A 591 -40.64 -17.63 31.67
C ALA A 591 -40.78 -18.36 30.33
N ARG A 592 -41.22 -17.66 29.27
CA ARG A 592 -41.36 -18.23 27.91
C ARG A 592 -40.02 -18.53 27.25
N ALA A 593 -38.94 -17.84 27.62
CA ALA A 593 -37.59 -18.12 27.13
C ALA A 593 -36.99 -19.41 27.75
N LYS A 594 -37.24 -19.69 29.04
CA LYS A 594 -36.81 -20.95 29.66
C LYS A 594 -37.53 -22.16 29.08
N ALA A 595 -38.86 -22.10 28.95
CA ALA A 595 -39.69 -23.20 28.45
C ALA A 595 -39.39 -23.64 26.98
N LYS A 596 -38.51 -22.94 26.27
CA LYS A 596 -38.10 -23.26 24.89
C LYS A 596 -36.66 -23.77 24.76
N LYS A 597 -36.00 -24.14 25.87
CA LYS A 597 -34.61 -24.61 25.88
C LYS A 597 -34.41 -26.04 26.44
N GLU A 598 -35.49 -26.73 26.82
CA GLU A 598 -35.47 -28.06 27.44
C GLU A 598 -36.20 -29.13 26.58
N ALA A 599 -36.36 -28.88 25.27
CA ALA A 599 -37.02 -29.80 24.34
C ALA A 599 -36.16 -30.06 23.09
N ALA A 600 -35.99 -31.35 22.77
CA ALA A 600 -35.14 -31.95 21.71
C ALA A 600 -33.62 -31.76 21.93
N ALA A 601 -32.75 -32.76 21.68
CA ALA A 601 -32.89 -34.09 21.06
C ALA A 601 -31.86 -35.07 21.69
N PRO A 602 -31.74 -36.36 21.28
CA PRO A 602 -32.56 -37.21 20.38
C PRO A 602 -33.18 -38.41 21.17
N ALA A 603 -33.70 -39.52 20.63
CA ALA A 603 -33.74 -40.12 19.27
C ALA A 603 -34.99 -41.02 19.09
N GLU A 604 -35.19 -41.51 17.85
CA GLU A 604 -35.71 -42.85 17.42
C GLU A 604 -36.87 -43.53 18.19
N ASP A 605 -37.92 -44.08 17.56
CA ASP A 605 -38.37 -44.10 16.15
C ASP A 605 -39.90 -44.50 16.17
N THR A 606 -40.69 -44.89 15.15
CA THR A 606 -40.53 -45.37 13.76
C THR A 606 -41.69 -44.87 12.85
N GLY A 607 -41.71 -45.26 11.56
CA GLY A 607 -42.97 -45.45 10.83
C GLY A 607 -43.19 -44.81 9.45
N ASP A 608 -42.28 -45.05 8.49
CA ASP A 608 -42.53 -45.12 7.03
C ASP A 608 -42.91 -43.84 6.19
N ALA A 609 -42.60 -43.95 4.88
CA ALA A 609 -43.07 -43.22 3.69
C ALA A 609 -43.17 -41.67 3.67
N SER A 610 -42.29 -41.04 2.88
CA SER A 610 -42.39 -39.62 2.46
C SER A 610 -43.39 -39.39 1.30
N PRO A 611 -43.80 -38.13 1.04
CA PRO A 611 -43.19 -37.44 -0.11
C PRO A 611 -42.96 -35.92 0.03
N GLN A 612 -42.17 -35.38 -0.89
CA GLN A 612 -41.83 -33.97 -1.04
C GLN A 612 -42.93 -33.18 -1.81
N ASP A 613 -43.86 -32.45 -1.17
CA ASP A 613 -44.67 -31.48 -1.93
C ASP A 613 -45.30 -30.30 -1.15
N ALA A 614 -44.48 -29.49 -0.46
CA ALA A 614 -44.94 -28.29 0.26
C ALA A 614 -44.55 -26.93 -0.37
N LYS A 615 -43.64 -26.90 -1.38
CA LYS A 615 -43.13 -25.65 -1.99
C LYS A 615 -43.40 -25.49 -3.48
N LYS A 616 -43.90 -26.53 -4.15
CA LYS A 616 -44.35 -26.50 -5.56
C LYS A 616 -45.76 -25.89 -5.69
N ALA A 617 -46.66 -26.25 -4.77
CA ALA A 617 -48.05 -25.80 -4.75
C ALA A 617 -48.23 -24.27 -4.69
N ALA A 618 -47.42 -23.57 -3.88
CA ALA A 618 -47.52 -22.13 -3.70
C ALA A 618 -47.20 -21.33 -5.00
N VAL A 619 -46.34 -21.85 -5.87
CA VAL A 619 -45.99 -21.21 -7.15
C VAL A 619 -47.03 -21.52 -8.22
N ALA A 620 -47.59 -22.74 -8.23
CA ALA A 620 -48.68 -23.11 -9.13
C ALA A 620 -49.93 -22.23 -8.95
N ALA A 621 -50.30 -21.93 -7.70
CA ALA A 621 -51.45 -21.07 -7.37
C ALA A 621 -51.33 -19.63 -7.91
N ALA A 622 -50.11 -19.09 -8.00
CA ALA A 622 -49.87 -17.76 -8.56
C ALA A 622 -49.99 -17.75 -10.10
N ILE A 623 -49.42 -18.76 -10.77
CA ILE A 623 -49.44 -18.87 -12.24
C ILE A 623 -50.86 -19.13 -12.77
N ALA A 624 -51.68 -19.88 -12.03
CA ALA A 624 -53.09 -20.10 -12.36
C ALA A 624 -53.89 -18.78 -12.41
N ARG A 625 -53.67 -17.87 -11.45
CA ARG A 625 -54.38 -16.57 -11.38
C ARG A 625 -53.94 -15.59 -12.49
N ALA A 626 -52.72 -15.73 -13.02
CA ALA A 626 -52.25 -14.92 -14.14
C ALA A 626 -52.83 -15.37 -15.50
N LYS A 627 -53.00 -16.69 -15.72
CA LYS A 627 -53.60 -17.21 -16.97
C LYS A 627 -55.12 -17.01 -17.05
N ALA A 628 -55.82 -16.99 -15.92
CA ALA A 628 -57.28 -16.82 -15.87
C ALA A 628 -57.81 -15.42 -16.29
N LYS A 629 -56.95 -14.41 -16.47
CA LYS A 629 -57.36 -13.05 -16.87
C LYS A 629 -56.96 -12.67 -18.31
N LYS A 630 -56.70 -13.65 -19.18
CA LYS A 630 -56.36 -13.40 -20.60
C LYS A 630 -56.99 -14.38 -21.61
N ALA A 631 -58.08 -15.04 -21.20
CA ALA A 631 -58.80 -16.03 -22.02
C ALA A 631 -60.34 -15.88 -21.87
N ALA A 632 -60.84 -14.64 -21.90
CA ALA A 632 -62.27 -14.33 -21.84
C ALA A 632 -62.57 -12.94 -22.42
N GLN A 633 -62.45 -12.80 -23.75
CA GLN A 633 -63.24 -11.91 -24.63
C GLN A 633 -62.57 -11.78 -26.01
N GLY A 634 -63.25 -12.28 -27.03
CA GLY A 634 -62.98 -12.07 -28.44
C GLY A 634 -64.22 -12.51 -29.21
N GLN A 635 -64.60 -11.75 -30.25
CA GLN A 635 -65.84 -11.90 -31.05
C GLN A 635 -67.15 -11.57 -30.27
N GLY A 636 -68.13 -10.87 -30.85
CA GLY A 636 -68.10 -10.08 -32.09
C GLY A 636 -69.48 -9.68 -32.65
N ALA A 637 -69.49 -8.59 -33.44
CA ALA A 637 -70.53 -8.11 -34.37
C ALA A 637 -71.80 -7.39 -33.82
N GLU A 638 -72.38 -6.58 -34.74
CA GLU A 638 -73.64 -5.80 -34.69
C GLU A 638 -73.75 -4.65 -33.64
N GLY A 639 -74.30 -3.45 -33.93
CA GLY A 639 -74.67 -2.85 -35.22
C GLY A 639 -75.60 -1.61 -35.07
N GLY A 640 -75.43 -0.57 -35.90
CA GLY A 640 -76.47 0.46 -36.19
C GLY A 640 -76.35 1.88 -35.59
N GLN A 641 -76.37 2.89 -36.49
CA GLN A 641 -77.00 4.24 -36.43
C GLN A 641 -76.92 5.10 -35.13
N ALA A 642 -76.27 6.28 -35.18
CA ALA A 642 -76.86 7.62 -35.44
C ALA A 642 -77.13 8.40 -34.12
N ASP A 643 -77.26 9.73 -34.05
CA ASP A 643 -77.48 10.75 -35.09
C ASP A 643 -76.67 12.06 -34.86
N ALA A 644 -76.70 12.97 -35.84
CA ALA A 644 -75.81 14.12 -36.03
C ALA A 644 -76.33 15.47 -35.49
N ASN A 645 -75.54 16.54 -35.69
CA ASN A 645 -76.06 17.74 -36.35
C ASN A 645 -74.98 18.46 -37.20
N GLN A 646 -75.44 19.35 -38.08
CA GLN A 646 -74.78 20.06 -39.20
C GLN A 646 -74.40 21.53 -38.82
N PRO A 647 -74.12 22.52 -39.71
CA PRO A 647 -73.87 22.51 -41.19
C PRO A 647 -72.70 23.41 -41.74
N GLU A 648 -72.36 23.23 -43.04
CA GLU A 648 -71.99 24.26 -44.06
C GLU A 648 -70.63 25.05 -44.03
N PRO A 649 -70.12 25.62 -45.18
CA PRO A 649 -68.71 25.39 -45.60
C PRO A 649 -67.96 26.59 -46.28
N SER A 650 -67.02 26.27 -47.19
CA SER A 650 -66.19 27.12 -48.11
C SER A 650 -64.81 27.58 -47.58
N SER A 651 -63.71 27.68 -48.37
CA SER A 651 -63.42 27.20 -49.76
C SER A 651 -61.90 27.17 -50.08
N ALA A 652 -61.50 26.32 -51.05
CA ALA A 652 -60.30 26.38 -51.95
C ALA A 652 -58.87 26.57 -51.37
N ALA A 653 -57.79 25.90 -51.81
CA ALA A 653 -57.51 24.77 -52.76
C ALA A 653 -56.04 24.27 -52.49
N SER A 654 -55.34 23.37 -53.20
CA SER A 654 -55.57 22.63 -54.47
C SER A 654 -54.97 21.19 -54.46
N GLU A 655 -53.89 20.91 -55.22
CA GLU A 655 -53.38 19.59 -55.64
C GLU A 655 -51.84 19.65 -55.94
N PRO A 656 -51.12 18.56 -56.34
CA PRO A 656 -51.27 17.10 -56.16
C PRO A 656 -50.04 16.51 -55.35
N ALA A 657 -49.82 15.22 -54.99
CA ALA A 657 -49.96 13.88 -55.62
C ALA A 657 -49.00 13.62 -56.81
N VAL A 658 -48.46 12.44 -57.17
CA VAL A 658 -48.49 11.00 -56.74
C VAL A 658 -47.03 10.49 -56.52
N SER A 659 -46.57 9.22 -56.41
CA SER A 659 -47.02 7.79 -56.42
C SER A 659 -46.08 6.98 -55.46
N ALA A 660 -46.08 5.67 -55.16
CA ALA A 660 -46.53 4.36 -55.70
C ALA A 660 -45.68 3.78 -56.88
N ALA A 661 -45.13 2.54 -56.92
CA ALA A 661 -45.50 1.17 -56.41
C ALA A 661 -46.43 0.40 -57.38
N THR A 662 -46.43 -0.94 -57.52
CA THR A 662 -45.90 -2.10 -56.74
C THR A 662 -44.58 -2.70 -57.32
N ASP A 663 -44.16 -4.00 -57.37
CA ASP A 663 -44.65 -5.39 -57.07
C ASP A 663 -43.40 -6.37 -57.05
N ALA A 664 -43.35 -7.71 -56.82
CA ALA A 664 -44.29 -8.84 -56.59
C ALA A 664 -43.64 -10.04 -55.81
N GLU A 665 -44.21 -11.26 -55.88
CA GLU A 665 -43.89 -12.52 -55.11
C GLU A 665 -44.11 -13.80 -55.97
N PRO A 666 -43.92 -15.09 -55.52
CA PRO A 666 -43.12 -15.74 -54.44
C PRO A 666 -42.35 -17.00 -55.02
N PRO A 667 -42.10 -18.18 -54.37
CA PRO A 667 -42.00 -18.60 -52.94
C PRO A 667 -40.75 -19.48 -52.56
N ALA A 668 -40.70 -19.90 -51.28
CA ALA A 668 -40.18 -21.20 -50.75
C ALA A 668 -38.68 -21.42 -50.34
N ALA A 669 -38.44 -21.26 -49.03
CA ALA A 669 -37.78 -22.20 -48.09
C ALA A 669 -36.31 -22.70 -48.26
N SER A 670 -35.43 -22.21 -47.38
CA SER A 670 -34.52 -23.05 -46.54
C SER A 670 -33.90 -22.23 -45.39
N GLU A 671 -33.60 -22.88 -44.25
CA GLU A 671 -32.94 -22.29 -43.07
C GLU A 671 -31.40 -22.56 -43.07
N PRO A 672 -30.64 -22.22 -42.01
CA PRO A 672 -30.14 -20.87 -41.73
C PRO A 672 -28.60 -20.80 -41.70
N VAL A 673 -27.99 -19.63 -41.94
CA VAL A 673 -26.53 -19.46 -41.91
C VAL A 673 -26.09 -18.34 -40.96
N ASP A 674 -25.13 -18.66 -40.09
CA ASP A 674 -24.58 -17.76 -39.05
C ASP A 674 -23.96 -16.47 -39.65
N PRO A 675 -24.44 -15.27 -39.26
CA PRO A 675 -23.94 -14.00 -39.79
C PRO A 675 -22.45 -13.74 -39.51
N LYS A 676 -21.84 -14.39 -38.51
CA LYS A 676 -20.39 -14.27 -38.28
C LYS A 676 -19.54 -14.83 -39.42
N LYS A 677 -20.01 -15.88 -40.10
CA LYS A 677 -19.21 -16.57 -41.13
C LYS A 677 -19.05 -15.73 -42.41
N ALA A 678 -20.07 -14.96 -42.76
CA ALA A 678 -20.03 -14.02 -43.88
C ALA A 678 -19.08 -12.83 -43.63
N ALA A 679 -19.10 -12.26 -42.41
CA ALA A 679 -18.22 -11.15 -42.05
C ALA A 679 -16.72 -11.52 -42.12
N VAL A 680 -16.36 -12.73 -41.68
CA VAL A 680 -14.98 -13.24 -41.77
C VAL A 680 -14.54 -13.45 -43.22
N ALA A 681 -15.42 -13.97 -44.09
CA ALA A 681 -15.12 -14.11 -45.52
C ALA A 681 -14.84 -12.75 -46.19
N ALA A 682 -15.65 -11.73 -45.89
CA ALA A 682 -15.45 -10.36 -46.39
C ALA A 682 -14.13 -9.72 -45.90
N ALA A 683 -13.73 -9.98 -44.65
CA ALA A 683 -12.46 -9.52 -44.12
C ALA A 683 -11.25 -10.20 -44.81
N ILE A 684 -11.31 -11.51 -45.03
CA ILE A 684 -10.24 -12.27 -45.71
C ILE A 684 -10.09 -11.84 -47.17
N ALA A 685 -11.19 -11.54 -47.86
CA ALA A 685 -11.15 -11.00 -49.23
C ALA A 685 -10.42 -9.65 -49.29
N ARG A 686 -10.72 -8.73 -48.36
CA ARG A 686 -10.05 -7.41 -48.28
C ARG A 686 -8.57 -7.54 -47.91
N ALA A 687 -8.21 -8.47 -47.03
CA ALA A 687 -6.81 -8.76 -46.70
C ALA A 687 -6.02 -9.31 -47.89
N LYS A 688 -6.61 -10.21 -48.69
CA LYS A 688 -5.99 -10.73 -49.92
C LYS A 688 -5.81 -9.64 -50.99
N ALA A 689 -6.83 -8.81 -51.20
CA ALA A 689 -6.75 -7.68 -52.14
C ALA A 689 -5.61 -6.70 -51.77
N LYS A 690 -5.49 -6.33 -50.48
CA LYS A 690 -4.42 -5.42 -50.03
C LYS A 690 -3.01 -6.04 -50.15
N LYS A 691 -2.88 -7.37 -50.08
CA LYS A 691 -1.58 -8.07 -50.24
C LYS A 691 -1.18 -8.28 -51.72
N ALA A 692 -2.12 -8.25 -52.65
CA ALA A 692 -1.84 -8.28 -54.08
C ALA A 692 -1.33 -6.92 -54.61
N ALA A 693 -1.79 -5.81 -54.04
CA ALA A 693 -1.47 -4.46 -54.49
C ALA A 693 -0.08 -3.92 -54.04
N GLN A 694 0.79 -4.75 -53.47
CA GLN A 694 2.15 -4.37 -53.03
C GLN A 694 3.26 -5.24 -53.64
N ALA A 695 2.99 -5.92 -54.76
CA ALA A 695 3.91 -6.91 -55.34
C ALA A 695 4.06 -6.80 -56.88
N GLN A 696 4.09 -5.58 -57.43
CA GLN A 696 4.44 -5.23 -58.82
C GLN A 696 4.70 -3.71 -58.89
N GLY A 697 5.72 -3.23 -59.62
CA GLY A 697 5.97 -1.78 -59.66
C GLY A 697 7.26 -1.23 -60.30
N VAL A 698 7.90 -1.94 -61.23
CA VAL A 698 8.95 -1.42 -62.15
C VAL A 698 9.07 -2.39 -63.34
N GLU A 699 9.39 -1.99 -64.57
CA GLU A 699 9.56 -0.65 -65.18
C GLU A 699 8.43 -0.43 -66.24
N GLY A 700 8.45 0.44 -67.27
CA GLY A 700 9.42 1.42 -67.77
C GLY A 700 9.05 1.98 -69.16
N GLY A 701 9.40 3.25 -69.46
CA GLY A 701 9.21 3.90 -70.77
C GLY A 701 7.80 4.43 -71.07
N GLN A 702 7.59 5.42 -71.96
CA GLN A 702 8.51 6.14 -72.86
C GLN A 702 8.20 7.66 -72.91
N ALA A 703 9.12 8.41 -73.53
CA ALA A 703 9.20 9.87 -73.56
C ALA A 703 8.05 10.63 -74.25
N GLN A 704 7.80 11.87 -73.80
CA GLN A 704 8.07 13.08 -74.61
C GLN A 704 7.95 14.36 -73.76
N ALA A 705 8.91 15.29 -73.91
CA ALA A 705 8.87 16.64 -73.34
C ALA A 705 9.66 17.60 -74.24
N ASN A 706 9.19 18.84 -74.38
CA ASN A 706 9.84 19.88 -75.19
C ASN A 706 9.82 21.22 -74.43
N GLN A 707 10.94 21.94 -74.43
CA GLN A 707 11.11 23.24 -73.77
C GLN A 707 10.54 24.39 -74.64
N PRO A 708 10.18 25.55 -74.07
CA PRO A 708 11.18 26.62 -73.91
C PRO A 708 11.13 27.43 -72.60
N GLU A 709 12.29 28.00 -72.29
CA GLU A 709 12.61 28.95 -71.19
C GLU A 709 12.16 30.41 -71.54
N PRO A 710 12.21 31.44 -70.64
CA PRO A 710 13.47 31.90 -70.02
C PRO A 710 13.45 32.46 -68.57
N SER A 711 14.68 32.65 -68.07
CA SER A 711 15.17 33.28 -66.81
C SER A 711 15.03 34.85 -66.79
N PRO A 712 15.65 35.68 -65.89
CA PRO A 712 16.62 35.42 -64.78
C PRO A 712 16.47 36.24 -63.46
N ALA A 713 17.29 35.91 -62.44
CA ALA A 713 18.28 36.85 -61.83
C ALA A 713 19.01 36.32 -60.55
N ALA A 714 20.33 36.09 -60.65
CA ALA A 714 21.46 36.30 -59.70
C ALA A 714 21.31 36.10 -58.15
N ARG A 715 22.36 35.77 -57.35
CA ARG A 715 23.82 35.91 -57.55
C ARG A 715 24.63 34.98 -56.60
N GLU A 716 25.75 34.44 -57.08
CA GLU A 716 26.83 33.70 -56.36
C GLU A 716 27.91 34.66 -55.78
N PRO A 717 29.03 34.22 -55.11
CA PRO A 717 29.62 32.87 -54.90
C PRO A 717 29.90 32.56 -53.39
N ALA A 718 30.76 31.64 -52.91
CA ALA A 718 31.97 30.90 -53.37
C ALA A 718 32.33 29.79 -52.32
N VAL A 719 33.25 28.81 -52.46
CA VAL A 719 34.12 28.23 -53.53
C VAL A 719 34.59 26.80 -53.08
N SER A 720 35.05 25.96 -54.03
CA SER A 720 36.08 24.87 -53.90
C SER A 720 35.86 23.66 -52.94
N ALA A 721 36.27 22.42 -53.27
CA ALA A 721 36.74 21.82 -54.54
C ALA A 721 36.69 20.27 -54.52
N ALA A 722 36.90 19.71 -55.72
CA ALA A 722 37.06 18.31 -56.18
C ALA A 722 38.02 17.39 -55.35
N THR A 723 38.17 16.08 -55.58
CA THR A 723 38.23 15.30 -56.84
C THR A 723 37.70 13.85 -56.79
N ASP A 724 37.59 13.25 -57.99
CA ASP A 724 37.18 11.90 -58.40
C ASP A 724 37.88 10.70 -57.72
N ALA A 725 37.21 9.53 -57.69
CA ALA A 725 37.62 8.30 -58.40
C ALA A 725 36.70 7.07 -58.15
N GLU A 726 36.47 6.25 -59.19
CA GLU A 726 35.83 4.92 -59.16
C GLU A 726 36.31 4.09 -60.38
N PRO A 727 36.16 2.74 -60.45
CA PRO A 727 35.99 1.71 -59.41
C PRO A 727 37.21 0.73 -59.47
N PRO A 728 37.22 -0.64 -59.34
CA PRO A 728 36.18 -1.68 -59.54
C PRO A 728 35.99 -2.79 -58.45
N ALA A 729 34.74 -3.21 -58.27
CA ALA A 729 34.22 -4.60 -58.17
C ALA A 729 34.61 -5.62 -57.04
N THR A 730 33.57 -6.36 -56.60
CA THR A 730 33.52 -7.71 -56.00
C THR A 730 34.09 -8.00 -54.59
N SER A 731 33.20 -8.13 -53.59
CA SER A 731 32.96 -9.38 -52.83
C SER A 731 31.76 -9.28 -51.86
N GLU A 732 31.24 -10.44 -51.45
CA GLU A 732 29.96 -10.78 -50.78
C GLU A 732 29.47 -9.96 -49.55
N PRO A 733 28.15 -10.02 -49.20
CA PRO A 733 27.56 -9.21 -48.13
C PRO A 733 27.85 -9.71 -46.71
N VAL A 734 28.33 -8.80 -45.84
CA VAL A 734 28.52 -9.05 -44.41
C VAL A 734 27.34 -8.50 -43.59
N ASP A 735 26.78 -9.30 -42.68
CA ASP A 735 25.68 -8.90 -41.78
C ASP A 735 26.05 -7.68 -40.92
N PRO A 736 25.34 -6.54 -41.06
CA PRO A 736 25.65 -5.31 -40.33
C PRO A 736 25.51 -5.44 -38.81
N LYS A 737 24.70 -6.38 -38.30
CA LYS A 737 24.61 -6.64 -36.84
C LYS A 737 25.91 -7.21 -36.29
N LYS A 738 26.60 -8.06 -37.05
CA LYS A 738 27.83 -8.72 -36.60
C LYS A 738 29.00 -7.74 -36.48
N ALA A 739 29.09 -6.78 -37.41
CA ALA A 739 30.05 -5.68 -37.34
C ALA A 739 29.77 -4.72 -36.17
N ALA A 740 28.50 -4.35 -35.95
CA ALA A 740 28.11 -3.49 -34.84
C ALA A 740 28.44 -4.09 -33.46
N VAL A 741 28.21 -5.39 -33.27
CA VAL A 741 28.57 -6.11 -32.03
C VAL A 741 30.08 -6.17 -31.83
N ALA A 742 30.87 -6.41 -32.89
CA ALA A 742 32.33 -6.38 -32.80
C ALA A 742 32.85 -4.98 -32.37
N ALA A 743 32.30 -3.91 -32.95
CA ALA A 743 32.64 -2.53 -32.58
C ALA A 743 32.24 -2.19 -31.14
N ALA A 744 31.09 -2.69 -30.66
CA ALA A 744 30.65 -2.53 -29.27
C ALA A 744 31.59 -3.25 -28.28
N ILE A 745 32.00 -4.49 -28.58
CA ILE A 745 32.94 -5.27 -27.75
C ILE A 745 34.33 -4.60 -27.71
N ALA A 746 34.81 -4.06 -28.84
CA ALA A 746 36.05 -3.30 -28.88
C ALA A 746 35.99 -2.03 -27.99
N ARG A 747 34.90 -1.27 -28.07
CA ARG A 747 34.67 -0.08 -27.22
C ARG A 747 34.53 -0.45 -25.74
N ALA A 748 33.89 -1.58 -25.41
CA ALA A 748 33.80 -2.08 -24.04
C ALA A 748 35.16 -2.48 -23.47
N LYS A 749 36.02 -3.17 -24.25
CA LYS A 749 37.40 -3.48 -23.85
C LYS A 749 38.25 -2.21 -23.66
N ALA A 750 38.17 -1.26 -24.58
CA ALA A 750 38.87 0.02 -24.46
C ALA A 750 38.45 0.81 -23.20
N LYS A 751 37.14 0.89 -22.92
CA LYS A 751 36.62 1.57 -21.72
C LYS A 751 37.03 0.86 -20.42
N LYS A 752 37.14 -0.48 -20.42
CA LYS A 752 37.61 -1.25 -19.25
C LYS A 752 39.12 -1.12 -19.02
N ALA A 753 39.92 -0.91 -20.07
CA ALA A 753 41.34 -0.58 -19.94
C ALA A 753 41.55 0.85 -19.38
N ALA A 754 40.77 1.83 -19.86
CA ALA A 754 40.84 3.23 -19.45
C ALA A 754 40.37 3.50 -17.99
N GLN A 755 39.81 2.51 -17.29
CA GLN A 755 39.39 2.63 -15.88
C GLN A 755 40.31 1.90 -14.90
N ALA A 756 41.47 1.39 -15.35
CA ALA A 756 42.48 0.73 -14.53
C ALA A 756 43.70 1.63 -14.19
N GLN A 757 43.70 2.89 -14.62
CA GLN A 757 44.76 3.87 -14.35
C GLN A 757 44.12 5.23 -14.03
N GLY A 758 44.15 5.66 -12.76
CA GLY A 758 43.51 6.92 -12.36
C GLY A 758 43.19 7.09 -10.87
N ALA A 759 44.13 6.78 -9.98
CA ALA A 759 44.03 7.15 -8.57
C ALA A 759 45.45 7.37 -7.97
N GLU A 760 45.59 8.49 -7.25
CA GLU A 760 46.76 8.90 -6.44
C GLU A 760 48.10 9.10 -7.19
N GLY A 761 48.87 10.17 -6.94
CA GLY A 761 48.63 11.30 -6.05
C GLY A 761 49.57 12.48 -6.35
N GLY A 762 49.52 13.54 -5.54
CA GLY A 762 50.29 14.77 -5.76
C GLY A 762 50.90 15.35 -4.49
N GLN A 763 52.13 14.95 -4.17
CA GLN A 763 53.10 15.65 -3.31
C GLN A 763 54.53 15.21 -3.71
N ALA A 764 55.56 15.93 -3.26
CA ALA A 764 56.76 16.15 -4.09
C ALA A 764 58.12 15.69 -3.51
N GLN A 765 59.08 15.57 -4.43
CA GLN A 765 60.56 15.62 -4.30
C GLN A 765 61.34 14.42 -3.74
N ALA A 766 62.27 13.95 -4.60
CA ALA A 766 63.52 13.20 -4.33
C ALA A 766 63.40 11.78 -3.72
N ASN A 767 64.28 10.81 -4.01
CA ASN A 767 65.53 10.84 -4.79
C ASN A 767 65.74 9.51 -5.56
N GLN A 768 66.68 9.46 -6.51
CA GLN A 768 67.18 8.22 -7.15
C GLN A 768 68.33 7.58 -6.32
N PRO A 769 68.81 6.32 -6.58
CA PRO A 769 68.71 5.55 -7.84
C PRO A 769 68.35 4.04 -7.76
N GLU A 770 68.35 3.45 -8.96
CA GLU A 770 68.39 2.04 -9.40
C GLU A 770 69.41 1.10 -8.68
N PRO A 771 69.34 -0.26 -8.82
CA PRO A 771 69.04 -0.98 -10.08
C PRO A 771 68.22 -2.29 -10.10
N SER A 772 67.92 -2.66 -11.35
CA SER A 772 67.38 -3.91 -11.96
C SER A 772 68.36 -5.12 -11.80
N PRO A 773 68.14 -6.36 -12.36
CA PRO A 773 67.11 -6.80 -13.34
C PRO A 773 66.50 -8.23 -13.21
N ALA A 774 65.59 -8.55 -14.17
CA ALA A 774 65.36 -9.87 -14.80
C ALA A 774 64.69 -11.03 -14.01
N ALA A 775 63.98 -12.00 -14.62
CA ALA A 775 63.31 -12.11 -15.93
C ALA A 775 62.39 -13.39 -15.99
N ASN A 776 61.76 -13.61 -17.14
CA ASN A 776 61.13 -14.85 -17.67
C ASN A 776 59.67 -15.21 -17.29
N GLU A 777 58.78 -15.06 -18.30
CA GLU A 777 57.67 -16.00 -18.59
C GLU A 777 58.25 -17.28 -19.29
N PRO A 778 57.50 -18.38 -19.54
CA PRO A 778 56.30 -18.48 -20.40
C PRO A 778 55.04 -19.02 -19.63
N ALA A 779 53.78 -18.96 -20.09
CA ALA A 779 53.14 -19.47 -21.33
C ALA A 779 53.19 -21.03 -21.43
N VAL A 780 52.20 -21.81 -21.92
CA VAL A 780 51.03 -21.60 -22.81
C VAL A 780 49.92 -22.68 -22.59
N SER A 781 48.69 -22.45 -23.09
CA SER A 781 47.71 -23.47 -23.61
C SER A 781 47.09 -24.49 -22.63
N ALA A 782 45.94 -25.16 -22.87
CA ALA A 782 44.84 -25.07 -23.86
C ALA A 782 43.52 -25.62 -23.22
N ALA A 783 42.40 -25.66 -23.97
CA ALA A 783 41.06 -26.04 -23.48
C ALA A 783 40.42 -27.23 -24.23
N THR A 784 39.39 -27.85 -23.63
CA THR A 784 38.42 -28.78 -24.26
C THR A 784 37.07 -28.75 -23.53
N ASP A 785 35.96 -28.76 -24.27
CA ASP A 785 34.58 -28.89 -23.78
C ASP A 785 34.17 -30.35 -23.45
N ALA A 786 33.20 -30.53 -22.53
CA ALA A 786 32.14 -31.57 -22.59
C ALA A 786 31.11 -31.45 -21.44
N GLU A 787 29.85 -31.79 -21.72
CA GLU A 787 28.70 -31.89 -20.79
C GLU A 787 27.70 -32.94 -21.36
N PRO A 788 26.70 -33.45 -20.62
CA PRO A 788 26.70 -34.14 -19.33
C PRO A 788 26.25 -35.63 -19.48
N PRO A 789 26.07 -36.37 -18.36
CA PRO A 789 24.75 -37.02 -18.15
C PRO A 789 24.22 -36.88 -16.70
N ALA A 790 23.01 -37.37 -16.43
CA ALA A 790 22.20 -36.93 -15.29
C ALA A 790 21.92 -37.98 -14.17
N ALA A 791 21.88 -37.43 -12.95
CA ALA A 791 21.00 -37.77 -11.82
C ALA A 791 20.86 -39.20 -11.25
N SER A 792 21.16 -39.34 -9.96
CA SER A 792 20.46 -40.25 -9.04
C SER A 792 20.31 -39.65 -7.62
N GLU A 793 19.08 -39.72 -7.12
CA GLU A 793 18.50 -39.52 -5.77
C GLU A 793 19.01 -38.45 -4.74
N PRO A 794 18.09 -37.81 -3.97
CA PRO A 794 18.43 -36.68 -3.11
C PRO A 794 18.90 -37.05 -1.69
N VAL A 795 20.10 -36.62 -1.32
CA VAL A 795 20.56 -36.55 0.08
C VAL A 795 20.00 -35.28 0.74
N ASP A 796 19.51 -35.38 1.99
CA ASP A 796 18.98 -34.25 2.77
C ASP A 796 19.95 -33.04 2.75
N PRO A 797 19.54 -31.89 2.16
CA PRO A 797 20.41 -30.73 1.99
C PRO A 797 20.80 -30.09 3.33
N LYS A 798 20.02 -30.24 4.41
CA LYS A 798 20.44 -29.79 5.75
C LYS A 798 21.58 -30.64 6.27
N LYS A 799 21.51 -31.96 6.09
CA LYS A 799 22.57 -32.90 6.52
C LYS A 799 23.87 -32.66 5.74
N ALA A 800 23.77 -32.44 4.43
CA ALA A 800 24.90 -32.08 3.58
C ALA A 800 25.50 -30.70 3.95
N ALA A 801 24.67 -29.68 4.17
CA ALA A 801 25.13 -28.35 4.58
C ALA A 801 25.80 -28.36 5.96
N VAL A 802 25.27 -29.11 6.93
CA VAL A 802 25.87 -29.28 8.26
C VAL A 802 27.19 -30.06 8.16
N ALA A 803 27.28 -31.12 7.34
CA ALA A 803 28.53 -31.82 7.09
C ALA A 803 29.59 -30.90 6.45
N ALA A 804 29.21 -30.10 5.45
CA ALA A 804 30.08 -29.12 4.82
C ALA A 804 30.51 -27.99 5.78
N ALA A 805 29.62 -27.53 6.65
CA ALA A 805 29.95 -26.54 7.69
C ALA A 805 30.91 -27.10 8.73
N ILE A 806 30.71 -28.34 9.19
CA ILE A 806 31.62 -29.05 10.11
C ILE A 806 32.97 -29.32 9.43
N ALA A 807 32.98 -29.70 8.15
CA ALA A 807 34.21 -29.87 7.38
C ALA A 807 34.98 -28.56 7.23
N ARG A 808 34.30 -27.44 6.90
CA ARG A 808 34.91 -26.11 6.84
C ARG A 808 35.40 -25.61 8.20
N ALA A 809 34.66 -25.90 9.28
CA ALA A 809 35.09 -25.57 10.64
C ALA A 809 36.30 -26.40 11.09
N LYS A 810 36.34 -27.70 10.77
CA LYS A 810 37.51 -28.57 11.01
C LYS A 810 38.71 -28.13 10.16
N ALA A 811 38.53 -27.84 8.88
CA ALA A 811 39.59 -27.34 8.00
C ALA A 811 40.14 -25.99 8.47
N LYS A 812 39.28 -25.04 8.88
CA LYS A 812 39.71 -23.75 9.44
C LYS A 812 40.45 -23.93 10.77
N LYS A 813 39.99 -24.84 11.64
CA LYS A 813 40.67 -25.15 12.91
C LYS A 813 41.99 -25.90 12.71
N ALA A 814 42.11 -26.74 11.68
CA ALA A 814 43.36 -27.40 11.29
C ALA A 814 44.36 -26.40 10.70
N ALA A 815 43.94 -25.54 9.78
CA ALA A 815 44.78 -24.47 9.22
C ALA A 815 45.25 -23.46 10.29
N GLN A 816 44.43 -23.20 11.31
CA GLN A 816 44.83 -22.38 12.47
C GLN A 816 45.72 -23.13 13.48
N ALA A 817 45.71 -24.46 13.48
CA ALA A 817 46.64 -25.27 14.28
C ALA A 817 47.99 -25.49 13.58
N GLN A 818 48.02 -25.52 12.24
CA GLN A 818 49.23 -25.69 11.42
C GLN A 818 50.02 -24.38 11.18
N ALA A 819 49.54 -23.25 11.71
CA ALA A 819 50.25 -21.97 11.73
C ALA A 819 51.09 -21.76 13.01
N ALA A 820 51.09 -22.73 13.92
CA ALA A 820 52.00 -22.86 15.05
C ALA A 820 52.68 -24.24 14.98
N GLU A 821 53.87 -24.36 15.56
CA GLU A 821 54.66 -25.61 15.64
C GLU A 821 55.03 -26.26 14.29
N GLY A 822 56.07 -25.72 13.64
CA GLY A 822 56.84 -26.47 12.64
C GLY A 822 57.95 -27.28 13.31
N GLY A 823 57.93 -28.62 13.18
CA GLY A 823 58.95 -29.49 13.78
C GLY A 823 58.95 -30.95 13.31
N GLN A 824 60.00 -31.31 12.56
CA GLN A 824 60.61 -32.65 12.43
C GLN A 824 59.79 -33.90 11.99
N ALA A 825 60.15 -34.39 10.80
CA ALA A 825 60.60 -35.78 10.52
C ALA A 825 59.63 -37.00 10.46
N ASP A 826 59.42 -37.47 9.21
CA ASP A 826 59.77 -38.81 8.67
C ASP A 826 58.73 -39.97 8.56
N ALA A 827 58.98 -40.81 7.53
CA ALA A 827 58.72 -42.25 7.33
C ALA A 827 57.29 -42.88 7.22
N ASN A 828 56.96 -43.26 5.96
CA ASN A 828 56.59 -44.62 5.50
C ASN A 828 55.14 -45.21 5.49
N GLN A 829 54.68 -45.50 4.24
CA GLN A 829 54.19 -46.78 3.68
C GLN A 829 52.81 -47.45 4.01
N ALA A 830 52.24 -47.98 2.90
CA ALA A 830 51.50 -49.25 2.71
C ALA A 830 49.96 -49.26 2.52
N GLU A 831 49.56 -50.00 1.47
CA GLU A 831 48.20 -50.47 1.10
C GLU A 831 48.01 -51.95 1.59
N PRO A 832 47.04 -52.81 1.16
CA PRO A 832 45.90 -52.66 0.22
C PRO A 832 44.55 -53.35 0.63
N SER A 833 43.64 -53.41 -0.36
CA SER A 833 42.30 -54.06 -0.53
C SER A 833 42.37 -55.64 -0.52
N PRO A 834 41.35 -56.50 -0.92
CA PRO A 834 40.00 -56.28 -1.52
C PRO A 834 38.83 -57.28 -1.18
N ALA A 835 37.67 -57.11 -1.89
CA ALA A 835 36.65 -58.12 -2.32
C ALA A 835 35.70 -58.78 -1.26
N THR A 836 34.52 -59.39 -1.53
CA THR A 836 33.61 -59.73 -2.68
C THR A 836 32.11 -59.52 -2.26
N GLY A 837 31.01 -59.77 -3.01
CA GLY A 837 30.73 -60.05 -4.44
C GLY A 837 29.45 -60.94 -4.69
N GLU A 838 28.61 -60.57 -5.69
CA GLU A 838 27.51 -61.36 -6.34
C GLU A 838 26.24 -61.74 -5.50
N GLN A 839 25.04 -62.10 -6.03
CA GLN A 839 24.60 -62.54 -7.39
C GLN A 839 23.10 -62.21 -7.70
N GLU A 840 22.61 -62.51 -8.93
CA GLU A 840 21.27 -62.21 -9.53
C GLU A 840 20.44 -63.53 -9.77
N PRO A 841 19.33 -63.69 -10.57
CA PRO A 841 18.39 -62.78 -11.28
C PRO A 841 16.86 -63.17 -11.26
N ALA A 842 16.06 -62.49 -12.10
CA ALA A 842 14.89 -62.99 -12.91
C ALA A 842 13.41 -62.75 -12.50
N SER A 843 12.53 -62.78 -13.53
CA SER A 843 11.11 -62.32 -13.62
C SER A 843 10.35 -63.23 -14.66
N PRO A 844 9.20 -62.92 -15.35
CA PRO A 844 8.24 -61.77 -15.34
C PRO A 844 6.72 -62.12 -15.49
N ALA A 845 5.86 -61.09 -15.72
CA ALA A 845 4.59 -61.10 -16.51
C ALA A 845 3.31 -61.84 -15.97
N SER A 846 2.06 -61.47 -16.32
CA SER A 846 1.44 -60.23 -16.86
C SER A 846 -0.11 -60.25 -16.81
N SER A 847 -0.75 -59.12 -17.17
CA SER A 847 -2.15 -58.96 -17.70
C SER A 847 -3.36 -58.85 -16.73
N ALA A 848 -4.47 -58.33 -17.27
CA ALA A 848 -5.77 -57.95 -16.67
C ALA A 848 -6.91 -58.45 -17.63
N PRO A 849 -8.24 -58.07 -17.60
CA PRO A 849 -8.92 -56.94 -16.95
C PRO A 849 -10.40 -57.18 -16.47
N ALA A 850 -11.14 -56.08 -16.23
CA ALA A 850 -12.59 -55.87 -16.48
C ALA A 850 -13.68 -56.27 -15.44
N ALA A 851 -14.17 -55.22 -14.76
CA ALA A 851 -15.54 -54.86 -14.35
C ALA A 851 -16.76 -55.82 -14.54
N ALA A 852 -17.60 -55.91 -13.48
CA ALA A 852 -19.06 -55.65 -13.53
C ALA A 852 -19.69 -55.48 -12.12
N GLN A 853 -20.81 -54.75 -12.04
CA GLN A 853 -21.81 -54.71 -10.95
C GLN A 853 -23.11 -55.42 -11.44
N PRO A 854 -24.17 -55.73 -10.64
CA PRO A 854 -24.71 -54.88 -9.55
C PRO A 854 -25.47 -55.60 -8.37
N SER A 855 -26.16 -54.74 -7.60
CA SER A 855 -27.48 -54.92 -6.93
C SER A 855 -27.63 -55.69 -5.60
N ALA A 856 -27.92 -54.90 -4.56
CA ALA A 856 -29.06 -54.99 -3.62
C ALA A 856 -29.32 -56.27 -2.79
N SER A 857 -29.21 -56.15 -1.45
CA SER A 857 -30.39 -56.12 -0.54
C SER A 857 -30.01 -55.92 0.95
N GLU A 858 -30.72 -55.02 1.62
CA GLU A 858 -30.98 -55.08 3.08
C GLU A 858 -32.18 -56.03 3.34
N PRO A 859 -32.51 -56.47 4.58
CA PRO A 859 -32.25 -55.81 5.88
C PRO A 859 -31.91 -56.77 7.06
N ALA A 860 -32.20 -56.28 8.29
CA ALA A 860 -32.49 -57.02 9.54
C ALA A 860 -31.34 -57.21 10.57
N ALA A 861 -31.33 -56.29 11.55
CA ALA A 861 -31.13 -56.61 12.97
C ALA A 861 -32.46 -57.21 13.53
N PRO A 862 -32.57 -57.78 14.76
CA PRO A 862 -31.77 -57.50 15.96
C PRO A 862 -31.29 -58.75 16.75
N ASP A 863 -30.55 -58.56 17.85
CA ASP A 863 -31.12 -58.72 19.21
C ASP A 863 -30.17 -58.21 20.31
N ALA A 864 -30.68 -58.01 21.53
CA ALA A 864 -29.97 -57.33 22.62
C ALA A 864 -29.51 -58.25 23.77
N LYS A 865 -28.41 -57.88 24.44
CA LYS A 865 -28.13 -58.36 25.81
C LYS A 865 -27.34 -57.31 26.62
N ALA A 866 -27.90 -56.90 27.75
CA ALA A 866 -27.32 -55.88 28.63
C ALA A 866 -26.41 -56.49 29.71
N ALA A 867 -25.40 -55.75 30.14
CA ALA A 867 -24.56 -56.07 31.30
C ALA A 867 -24.12 -54.80 32.06
N ALA A 868 -24.22 -54.87 33.39
CA ALA A 868 -23.65 -54.01 34.45
C ALA A 868 -23.14 -52.58 34.11
N ALA A 869 -23.71 -51.58 34.78
CA ALA A 869 -23.24 -50.19 34.71
C ALA A 869 -21.92 -49.95 35.46
N SER A 870 -21.04 -49.14 34.87
CA SER A 870 -19.92 -48.48 35.54
C SER A 870 -20.31 -47.04 35.96
N PRO A 871 -19.69 -46.44 36.99
CA PRO A 871 -20.03 -45.10 37.46
C PRO A 871 -19.79 -44.04 36.37
N ALA A 872 -20.66 -43.03 36.32
CA ALA A 872 -20.61 -42.00 35.29
C ALA A 872 -19.30 -41.17 35.35
N PRO A 873 -18.60 -40.96 34.22
CA PRO A 873 -17.34 -40.21 34.22
C PRO A 873 -17.55 -38.75 34.64
N SER A 874 -16.59 -38.23 35.41
CA SER A 874 -16.66 -36.90 36.00
C SER A 874 -16.67 -35.79 34.94
N GLU A 875 -17.06 -34.57 35.33
CA GLU A 875 -17.02 -33.43 34.41
C GLU A 875 -15.60 -33.15 33.88
N ALA A 876 -14.57 -33.43 34.69
CA ALA A 876 -13.17 -33.33 34.28
C ALA A 876 -12.80 -34.37 33.21
N ASP A 877 -13.32 -35.60 33.32
CA ASP A 877 -13.06 -36.67 32.34
C ASP A 877 -13.83 -36.43 31.05
N ARG A 878 -15.06 -35.92 31.12
CA ARG A 878 -15.83 -35.45 29.96
C ARG A 878 -15.10 -34.32 29.22
N LYS A 879 -14.52 -33.36 29.96
CA LYS A 879 -13.68 -32.29 29.39
C LYS A 879 -12.39 -32.83 28.75
N LYS A 880 -11.68 -33.77 29.40
CA LYS A 880 -10.52 -34.46 28.80
C LYS A 880 -10.87 -35.22 27.52
N ALA A 881 -11.98 -35.96 27.52
CA ALA A 881 -12.46 -36.70 26.36
C ALA A 881 -12.83 -35.76 25.19
N ALA A 882 -13.50 -34.63 25.46
CA ALA A 882 -13.80 -33.62 24.45
C ALA A 882 -12.54 -32.99 23.85
N ILE A 883 -11.52 -32.69 24.67
CA ILE A 883 -10.22 -32.18 24.21
C ILE A 883 -9.48 -33.25 23.37
N ALA A 884 -9.46 -34.50 23.81
CA ALA A 884 -8.86 -35.60 23.04
C ALA A 884 -9.54 -35.81 21.68
N ALA A 885 -10.88 -35.76 21.64
CA ALA A 885 -11.65 -35.83 20.39
C ALA A 885 -11.39 -34.64 19.46
N ALA A 886 -11.21 -33.43 20.00
CA ALA A 886 -10.83 -32.25 19.21
C ALA A 886 -9.41 -32.39 18.62
N ILE A 887 -8.45 -32.89 19.40
CA ILE A 887 -7.07 -33.16 18.94
C ILE A 887 -7.06 -34.27 17.88
N ALA A 888 -7.87 -35.32 18.04
CA ALA A 888 -8.03 -36.38 17.04
C ALA A 888 -8.62 -35.83 15.73
N LYS A 889 -9.66 -34.99 15.79
CA LYS A 889 -10.21 -34.30 14.60
C LYS A 889 -9.20 -33.37 13.94
N ALA A 890 -8.36 -32.67 14.71
CA ALA A 890 -7.30 -31.83 14.18
C ALA A 890 -6.20 -32.65 13.47
N LYS A 891 -5.77 -33.78 14.05
CA LYS A 891 -4.84 -34.71 13.40
C LYS A 891 -5.42 -35.32 12.13
N ALA A 892 -6.65 -35.83 12.17
CA ALA A 892 -7.31 -36.40 11.00
C ALA A 892 -7.49 -35.37 9.88
N LYS A 893 -7.87 -34.13 10.20
CA LYS A 893 -7.94 -33.04 9.21
C LYS A 893 -6.56 -32.70 8.64
N LYS A 894 -5.51 -32.68 9.46
CA LYS A 894 -4.14 -32.44 8.99
C LYS A 894 -3.66 -33.56 8.06
N GLN A 895 -3.85 -34.83 8.42
CA GLN A 895 -3.49 -35.98 7.57
C GLN A 895 -4.31 -36.04 6.26
N ALA A 896 -5.54 -35.55 6.27
CA ALA A 896 -6.36 -35.40 5.06
C ALA A 896 -5.92 -34.23 4.16
N GLN A 897 -5.10 -33.29 4.66
CA GLN A 897 -4.45 -32.24 3.86
C GLN A 897 -3.06 -32.68 3.39
N GLU A 898 -2.30 -33.42 4.20
CA GLU A 898 -1.00 -34.02 3.85
C GLU A 898 -1.11 -35.25 2.91
N GLY A 899 -2.28 -35.49 2.32
CA GLY A 899 -2.57 -36.59 1.39
C GLY A 899 -3.31 -36.15 0.12
N GLN A 900 -3.17 -34.87 -0.27
CA GLN A 900 -3.72 -34.31 -1.53
C GLN A 900 -2.71 -33.45 -2.31
N ASP A 901 -1.42 -33.55 -1.98
CA ASP A 901 -0.27 -33.10 -2.79
C ASP A 901 0.44 -34.32 -3.41
#